data_AF-A0A7V0T5S0-F1
#
_entry.id   AF-A0A7V0T5S0-F1
#
_cell.length_a   1.000
_cell.length_b   1.000
_cell.length_c   1.000
_cell.angle_alpha   90.00
_cell.angle_beta   90.00
_cell.angle_gamma   90.00
#
_symmetry.space_group_name_H-M   'P 1'
#
loop_
_entity.id
_entity.type
_entity.pdbx_description
1 polymer ?
#
loop_
_entity_poly.entity_id
_entity_poly.type
_entity_poly.pdbx_seq_one_letter_code
_entity_poly.pdbx_strand_id
1 'polypeptide(L)'
;MAVRAIQGLWDYGGVRSAETERSCTTSFPVQGGVTPRPFLCPGSVDKRCGRRTMATRGCTAMMAAPHSETGRPVRIVVDGTTNTDPATRRRLGIAIIPIHISGLPGEVASRLAAGGHEALYDHLDRPHRPEEQCGTRAGSVWEARQVFEDLIRWEDCDIICLVACGRLSAVYDNASRAARELSGRYENRIVVLGEQAFLALELLGEAAAAYAAAGHGFEEVLAFIEDKQDRAFMTGSIVDLARLRRSGRVAIPRTLTLVARPFLRLFGLVPTFILEEGRPRTTALIRKRRLACHALDTTSERVGFHEPVIARVAYSGSGVRAEAEKLRDAVVESPELRLAEPVAIERVSPVVGVHAGSSLVAFAALGLGYDLLSTPVLVRILQAAQAELQNFRRMLNAINVFPVRDGDTGSNLLSPLTGVDTEIAEDLPFPEALDRVASLVARRGGGYSGGALAAYLLGVAAHVRAHESGPELGLETLVGALARGTDRAYEYFGEDAKEGTILSVMRACDRAAAEAFRTRPTLRHVLGHAWLAATDELLSPAVQPVEILRREHLAHAGGVGFALLFWAALDTLGLSRDSRLRERRRLVLYEVRRHAELGGRLVYRRQPAGLRGYCVEASVRGDVARELRAEFGTLDNRLAEPKLTFNFADGVTHFHFHVSPGLEAEVLRIAARHGFAEQPRPPTRLDKRRREIVGFRLLGILKRIAGHIVSFSVNWVAYALLFPIMRYRAYRRLKALETKIEHLALSRLGLAALADTTPRACLLLDAQGNVTFANASAGRPVATDAGVIEDYLPREEARVLRFRLSEADGRQAAFSFNVGDRVMTVQPLGDNHRAGGFLVLIDRAGTASVRARVDD
;
A
#
# COMPACT_ATOMS: atom_id res chain seq x y z
N MET A 1 2.95 -14.45 -11.30
CA MET A 1 3.21 -14.69 -12.75
C MET A 1 4.37 -13.85 -13.28
N ALA A 2 4.45 -12.55 -12.95
CA ALA A 2 5.57 -11.69 -13.35
C ALA A 2 6.94 -12.18 -12.84
N VAL A 3 7.02 -12.73 -11.62
CA VAL A 3 8.26 -13.34 -11.09
C VAL A 3 8.71 -14.52 -11.93
N ARG A 4 7.80 -15.42 -12.32
CA ARG A 4 8.11 -16.58 -13.18
C ARG A 4 8.46 -16.17 -14.61
N ALA A 5 7.83 -15.13 -15.15
CA ALA A 5 8.16 -14.58 -16.47
C ALA A 5 9.56 -13.92 -16.48
N ILE A 6 9.90 -13.19 -15.41
CA ILE A 6 11.24 -12.61 -15.22
C ILE A 6 12.28 -13.72 -15.01
N GLN A 7 12.01 -14.75 -14.20
CA GLN A 7 12.94 -15.86 -13.96
C GLN A 7 13.17 -16.71 -15.22
N GLY A 8 12.11 -17.07 -15.96
CA GLY A 8 12.19 -17.93 -17.15
C GLY A 8 12.97 -17.32 -18.33
N LEU A 9 13.14 -16.00 -18.37
CA LEU A 9 13.93 -15.29 -19.39
C LEU A 9 15.42 -15.14 -19.02
N TRP A 10 15.81 -15.42 -17.78
CA TRP A 10 17.18 -15.23 -17.26
C TRP A 10 17.94 -16.54 -17.03
N ASP A 11 17.26 -17.69 -17.03
CA ASP A 11 17.90 -19.02 -16.94
C ASP A 11 18.69 -19.44 -18.20
N TYR A 12 18.69 -18.63 -19.26
CA TYR A 12 19.58 -18.77 -20.41
C TYR A 12 20.79 -17.82 -20.31
N GLY A 13 21.66 -18.09 -19.32
CA GLY A 13 22.83 -17.26 -19.04
C GLY A 13 23.90 -18.00 -18.23
N GLY A 14 24.25 -19.23 -18.63
CA GLY A 14 25.31 -20.00 -17.98
C GLY A 14 26.69 -19.38 -18.18
N VAL A 15 27.20 -18.67 -17.17
CA VAL A 15 28.65 -18.47 -16.98
C VAL A 15 29.13 -19.56 -16.03
N ARG A 16 29.74 -20.61 -16.60
CA ARG A 16 30.51 -21.59 -15.82
C ARG A 16 31.75 -20.88 -15.26
N SER A 17 31.76 -20.57 -13.97
CA SER A 17 33.00 -20.30 -13.25
C SER A 17 33.81 -21.59 -13.16
N ALA A 18 35.00 -21.57 -13.75
CA ALA A 18 35.99 -22.63 -13.59
C ALA A 18 36.50 -22.62 -12.15
N GLU A 19 36.09 -23.61 -11.36
CA GLU A 19 36.76 -23.94 -10.11
C GLU A 19 37.59 -25.20 -10.27
N THR A 20 38.84 -25.05 -9.86
CA THR A 20 39.95 -25.97 -9.86
C THR A 20 39.67 -27.30 -9.15
N GLU A 21 40.08 -28.38 -9.81
CA GLU A 21 40.26 -29.71 -9.23
C GLU A 21 41.05 -29.68 -7.91
N ARG A 22 40.58 -30.41 -6.89
CA ARG A 22 41.43 -31.19 -5.99
C ARG A 22 40.64 -32.22 -5.15
N SER A 23 40.99 -33.49 -5.45
CA SER A 23 41.09 -34.68 -4.60
C SER A 23 39.85 -35.26 -3.88
N CYS A 24 39.48 -36.45 -4.38
CA CYS A 24 38.78 -37.55 -3.72
C CYS A 24 39.46 -38.09 -2.45
N THR A 25 38.65 -38.66 -1.55
CA THR A 25 38.67 -40.00 -0.91
C THR A 25 37.92 -39.87 0.44
N THR A 26 36.93 -40.69 0.82
CA THR A 26 37.03 -42.13 1.12
C THR A 26 35.64 -42.83 1.25
N SER A 27 35.64 -44.12 0.86
CA SER A 27 34.92 -45.30 1.42
C SER A 27 33.38 -45.50 1.33
N PHE A 28 33.04 -46.47 0.47
CA PHE A 28 31.90 -47.44 0.42
C PHE A 28 31.78 -48.35 1.69
N PRO A 29 30.75 -49.24 1.91
CA PRO A 29 30.16 -50.13 0.87
C PRO A 29 28.71 -50.72 0.98
N VAL A 30 28.30 -51.40 -0.13
CA VAL A 30 27.44 -52.64 -0.29
C VAL A 30 25.90 -52.51 -0.16
N GLN A 31 24.98 -53.13 -0.94
CA GLN A 31 24.94 -54.07 -2.10
C GLN A 31 23.47 -54.13 -2.65
N GLY A 32 23.30 -54.58 -3.91
CA GLY A 32 22.12 -55.35 -4.35
C GLY A 32 21.27 -54.73 -5.47
N GLY A 33 21.39 -55.23 -6.70
CA GLY A 33 20.56 -54.85 -7.85
C GLY A 33 19.69 -55.99 -8.37
N VAL A 34 18.60 -55.66 -9.07
CA VAL A 34 17.91 -56.48 -10.08
C VAL A 34 17.14 -55.56 -11.06
N THR A 35 17.33 -55.75 -12.36
CA THR A 35 16.40 -55.43 -13.49
C THR A 35 16.09 -56.79 -14.18
N PRO A 36 15.15 -56.99 -15.17
CA PRO A 36 14.55 -56.03 -16.12
C PRO A 36 13.11 -56.35 -16.67
N ARG A 37 12.67 -55.51 -17.65
CA ARG A 37 11.75 -55.71 -18.81
C ARG A 37 10.26 -55.24 -18.75
N PRO A 38 9.77 -54.56 -19.82
CA PRO A 38 8.35 -54.34 -20.10
C PRO A 38 7.78 -55.39 -21.09
N PHE A 39 6.49 -55.69 -20.97
CA PHE A 39 5.77 -56.69 -21.77
C PHE A 39 4.88 -56.05 -22.86
N LEU A 40 4.88 -56.72 -24.03
CA LEU A 40 4.16 -56.47 -25.28
C LEU A 40 2.71 -56.99 -25.28
N CYS A 41 1.85 -56.44 -26.18
CA CYS A 41 1.08 -57.13 -27.25
C CYS A 41 -0.26 -56.42 -27.60
N PRO A 42 -0.93 -56.74 -28.74
CA PRO A 42 -0.42 -56.98 -30.10
C PRO A 42 -1.28 -56.35 -31.23
N GLY A 43 -0.78 -56.50 -32.47
CA GLY A 43 -1.21 -55.87 -33.74
C GLY A 43 -2.55 -56.27 -34.39
N SER A 44 -2.87 -55.57 -35.49
CA SER A 44 -3.35 -56.16 -36.74
C SER A 44 -3.10 -55.22 -37.93
N VAL A 45 -3.09 -55.80 -39.12
CA VAL A 45 -2.33 -55.45 -40.33
C VAL A 45 -3.27 -54.89 -41.41
N ASP A 46 -2.88 -53.84 -42.14
CA ASP A 46 -2.98 -53.86 -43.62
C ASP A 46 -2.05 -52.86 -44.33
N LYS A 47 -1.55 -53.27 -45.51
CA LYS A 47 -0.57 -52.61 -46.37
C LYS A 47 -1.27 -51.87 -47.52
N ARG A 48 -0.94 -50.59 -47.75
CA ARG A 48 -0.33 -50.07 -49.02
C ARG A 48 -0.43 -48.55 -49.19
N CYS A 49 0.58 -48.06 -49.91
CA CYS A 49 0.67 -46.83 -50.69
C CYS A 49 1.03 -45.55 -49.92
N GLY A 50 2.24 -45.07 -50.18
CA GLY A 50 2.79 -43.87 -49.57
C GLY A 50 2.35 -42.58 -50.26
N ARG A 51 2.40 -41.50 -49.48
CA ARG A 51 2.86 -40.17 -49.89
C ARG A 51 3.11 -39.36 -48.62
N ARG A 52 4.24 -38.66 -48.60
CA ARG A 52 4.68 -37.77 -47.52
C ARG A 52 3.72 -36.58 -47.40
N THR A 53 3.23 -36.32 -46.20
CA THR A 53 2.87 -34.98 -45.68
C THR A 53 2.81 -35.08 -44.15
N MET A 54 3.66 -34.33 -43.45
CA MET A 54 3.63 -34.20 -41.99
C MET A 54 2.32 -33.53 -41.58
N ALA A 55 1.52 -34.23 -40.79
CA ALA A 55 0.33 -33.71 -40.15
C ALA A 55 0.58 -33.49 -38.65
N THR A 56 0.23 -32.28 -38.25
CA THR A 56 -0.16 -31.81 -36.92
C THR A 56 -0.91 -32.83 -36.05
N ARG A 57 -0.47 -32.96 -34.78
CA ARG A 57 -1.27 -33.33 -33.59
C ARG A 57 -0.73 -32.44 -32.46
N GLY A 58 -1.48 -31.60 -31.78
CA GLY A 58 -2.82 -31.81 -31.23
C GLY A 58 -2.68 -31.81 -29.70
N CYS A 59 -2.30 -30.66 -29.13
CA CYS A 59 -2.29 -30.45 -27.67
C CYS A 59 -3.57 -29.70 -27.28
N THR A 60 -4.21 -30.26 -26.27
CA THR A 60 -5.49 -29.90 -25.66
C THR A 60 -5.49 -28.46 -25.17
N ALA A 61 -6.50 -27.70 -25.61
CA ALA A 61 -6.74 -26.32 -25.22
C ALA A 61 -7.13 -26.24 -23.73
N MET A 62 -6.29 -25.60 -22.92
CA MET A 62 -6.74 -24.89 -21.72
C MET A 62 -7.49 -23.64 -22.18
N MET A 63 -8.70 -23.45 -21.69
CA MET A 63 -9.54 -22.30 -22.03
C MET A 63 -8.83 -21.00 -21.68
N ALA A 64 -8.44 -20.27 -22.72
CA ALA A 64 -7.93 -18.91 -22.62
C ALA A 64 -9.07 -17.98 -22.17
N ALA A 65 -8.78 -17.14 -21.18
CA ALA A 65 -9.54 -15.92 -20.91
C ALA A 65 -9.60 -15.05 -22.18
N PRO A 66 -10.64 -14.22 -22.39
CA PRO A 66 -10.87 -13.56 -23.66
C PRO A 66 -9.66 -12.70 -24.02
N HIS A 67 -8.99 -13.08 -25.12
CA HIS A 67 -7.94 -12.30 -25.73
C HIS A 67 -8.47 -10.91 -26.06
N SER A 68 -7.81 -9.87 -25.53
CA SER A 68 -8.07 -8.50 -25.95
C SER A 68 -7.70 -8.35 -27.42
N GLU A 69 -8.55 -7.64 -28.14
CA GLU A 69 -8.40 -7.34 -29.56
C GLU A 69 -7.06 -6.61 -29.82
N THR A 70 -6.25 -7.18 -30.73
CA THR A 70 -5.17 -6.52 -31.49
C THR A 70 -4.16 -5.66 -30.69
N GLY A 71 -3.05 -6.24 -30.22
CA GLY A 71 -1.98 -5.48 -29.55
C GLY A 71 -0.69 -5.43 -30.35
N ARG A 72 -0.25 -4.23 -30.77
CA ARG A 72 1.15 -3.99 -31.19
C ARG A 72 2.11 -4.39 -30.05
N PRO A 73 3.36 -4.84 -30.35
CA PRO A 73 4.36 -5.07 -29.31
C PRO A 73 4.62 -3.79 -28.50
N VAL A 74 5.01 -3.92 -27.24
CA VAL A 74 5.30 -2.78 -26.36
C VAL A 74 6.81 -2.64 -26.18
N ARG A 75 7.34 -1.44 -26.39
CA ARG A 75 8.76 -1.12 -26.14
C ARG A 75 8.93 -0.16 -24.98
N ILE A 76 9.93 -0.46 -24.14
CA ILE A 76 10.33 0.39 -23.03
C ILE A 76 11.49 1.28 -23.45
N VAL A 77 11.34 2.58 -23.19
CA VAL A 77 12.40 3.57 -23.43
C VAL A 77 12.79 4.18 -22.09
N VAL A 78 14.08 4.21 -21.77
CA VAL A 78 14.62 4.90 -20.58
C VAL A 78 15.50 6.08 -20.97
N ASP A 79 16.05 6.82 -20.00
CA ASP A 79 17.04 7.88 -20.28
C ASP A 79 18.45 7.51 -19.83
N GLY A 80 19.41 8.35 -20.20
CA GLY A 80 20.83 8.16 -19.86
C GLY A 80 21.19 8.24 -18.37
N THR A 81 20.23 8.37 -17.44
CA THR A 81 20.51 8.26 -16.00
C THR A 81 20.68 6.80 -15.54
N THR A 82 20.14 5.83 -16.29
CA THR A 82 20.21 4.39 -16.00
C THR A 82 21.57 3.78 -16.39
N ASN A 83 21.98 2.72 -15.71
CA ASN A 83 23.20 1.94 -15.97
C ASN A 83 22.98 0.68 -16.83
N THR A 84 21.78 0.44 -17.34
CA THR A 84 21.43 -0.79 -18.07
C THR A 84 22.49 -1.12 -19.13
N ASP A 85 23.19 -2.23 -18.91
CA ASP A 85 24.32 -2.62 -19.72
C ASP A 85 23.89 -2.99 -21.16
N PRO A 86 24.79 -2.90 -22.16
CA PRO A 86 24.45 -3.17 -23.55
C PRO A 86 23.91 -4.59 -23.84
N ALA A 87 24.22 -5.59 -23.01
CA ALA A 87 23.69 -6.94 -23.18
C ALA A 87 22.24 -7.01 -22.66
N THR A 88 21.97 -6.47 -21.47
CA THR A 88 20.61 -6.38 -20.92
C THR A 88 19.68 -5.55 -21.80
N ARG A 89 20.15 -4.41 -22.32
CA ARG A 89 19.37 -3.58 -23.26
C ARG A 89 18.96 -4.33 -24.51
N ARG A 90 19.88 -5.09 -25.13
CA ARG A 90 19.58 -5.88 -26.33
C ARG A 90 18.61 -7.02 -26.03
N ARG A 91 18.80 -7.70 -24.90
CA ARG A 91 17.96 -8.83 -24.49
C ARG A 91 16.52 -8.40 -24.17
N LEU A 92 16.35 -7.27 -23.47
CA LEU A 92 15.03 -6.75 -23.08
C LEU A 92 14.44 -5.77 -24.11
N GLY A 93 15.20 -5.38 -25.13
CA GLY A 93 14.79 -4.41 -26.15
C GLY A 93 14.51 -3.02 -25.58
N ILE A 94 15.39 -2.55 -24.69
CA ILE A 94 15.29 -1.22 -24.06
C ILE A 94 16.01 -0.19 -24.92
N ALA A 95 15.30 0.86 -25.33
CA ALA A 95 15.91 2.01 -26.00
C ALA A 95 16.26 3.12 -25.00
N ILE A 96 17.18 4.03 -25.37
CA ILE A 96 17.64 5.11 -24.49
C ILE A 96 17.52 6.47 -25.16
N ILE A 97 16.92 7.44 -24.45
CA ILE A 97 17.02 8.87 -24.78
C ILE A 97 18.36 9.39 -24.22
N PRO A 98 19.25 9.93 -25.07
CA PRO A 98 20.57 10.35 -24.62
C PRO A 98 20.51 11.56 -23.68
N ILE A 99 21.43 11.59 -22.71
CA ILE A 99 21.74 12.77 -21.91
C ILE A 99 23.22 13.06 -22.10
N HIS A 100 23.53 14.27 -22.54
CA HIS A 100 24.88 14.67 -22.93
C HIS A 100 25.65 15.27 -21.76
N ILE A 101 26.93 14.96 -21.66
CA ILE A 101 27.84 15.59 -20.70
C ILE A 101 28.64 16.68 -21.42
N SER A 102 28.69 17.86 -20.82
CA SER A 102 29.41 19.03 -21.34
C SER A 102 30.55 19.43 -20.42
N GLY A 103 31.55 20.14 -20.95
CA GLY A 103 32.65 20.67 -20.14
C GLY A 103 33.66 19.61 -19.66
N LEU A 104 33.78 18.49 -20.38
CA LEU A 104 34.83 17.50 -20.14
C LEU A 104 36.08 17.85 -20.97
N PRO A 105 37.29 17.67 -20.42
CA PRO A 105 38.53 17.70 -21.22
C PRO A 105 38.49 16.66 -22.34
N GLY A 106 39.08 16.97 -23.50
CA GLY A 106 39.02 16.11 -24.69
C GLY A 106 39.50 14.68 -24.45
N GLU A 107 40.54 14.49 -23.64
CA GLU A 107 41.03 13.16 -23.25
C GLU A 107 40.00 12.38 -22.41
N VAL A 108 39.40 13.03 -21.41
CA VAL A 108 38.38 12.42 -20.54
C VAL A 108 37.13 12.07 -21.35
N ALA A 109 36.70 12.97 -22.23
CA ALA A 109 35.56 12.74 -23.12
C ALA A 109 35.80 11.55 -24.07
N SER A 110 37.00 11.45 -24.66
CA SER A 110 37.36 10.34 -25.55
C SER A 110 37.39 9.00 -24.82
N ARG A 111 37.99 8.95 -23.62
CA ARG A 111 38.00 7.74 -22.79
C ARG A 111 36.61 7.34 -22.32
N LEU A 112 35.77 8.31 -21.97
CA LEU A 112 34.39 8.06 -21.59
C LEU A 112 33.58 7.46 -22.75
N ALA A 113 33.75 7.99 -23.97
CA ALA A 113 33.12 7.46 -25.19
C ALA A 113 33.56 6.02 -25.50
N ALA A 114 34.78 5.64 -25.12
CA ALA A 114 35.28 4.27 -25.22
C ALA A 114 34.83 3.35 -24.05
N GLY A 115 33.94 3.81 -23.16
CA GLY A 115 33.44 3.05 -22.00
C GLY A 115 34.31 3.13 -20.75
N GLY A 116 35.38 3.94 -20.76
CA GLY A 116 36.29 4.14 -19.63
C GLY A 116 35.74 5.08 -18.57
N HIS A 117 34.71 4.65 -17.82
CA HIS A 117 34.04 5.49 -16.81
C HIS A 117 34.98 5.99 -15.70
N GLU A 118 36.07 5.28 -15.40
CA GLU A 118 37.05 5.65 -14.38
C GLU A 118 37.68 7.03 -14.64
N ALA A 119 37.93 7.35 -15.90
CA ALA A 119 38.51 8.64 -16.29
C ALA A 119 37.65 9.82 -15.84
N LEU A 120 36.32 9.66 -15.84
CA LEU A 120 35.40 10.68 -15.34
C LEU A 120 35.54 10.84 -13.82
N TYR A 121 35.51 9.75 -13.06
CA TYR A 121 35.54 9.85 -11.59
C TYR A 121 36.90 10.34 -11.07
N ASP A 122 37.99 9.89 -11.68
CA ASP A 122 39.34 10.39 -11.39
C ASP A 122 39.48 11.89 -11.70
N HIS A 123 38.81 12.35 -12.76
CA HIS A 123 38.71 13.77 -13.06
C HIS A 123 37.91 14.49 -11.96
N LEU A 124 36.70 14.02 -11.64
CA LEU A 124 35.80 14.64 -10.65
C LEU A 124 36.37 14.73 -9.23
N ASP A 125 37.33 13.85 -8.88
CA ASP A 125 38.04 13.82 -7.60
C ASP A 125 39.11 14.92 -7.46
N ARG A 126 39.58 15.50 -8.56
CA ARG A 126 40.60 16.56 -8.54
C ARG A 126 39.97 17.92 -8.22
N PRO A 127 40.71 18.84 -7.58
CA PRO A 127 40.27 20.24 -7.45
C PRO A 127 40.09 20.85 -8.85
N HIS A 128 39.00 21.58 -9.07
CA HIS A 128 38.69 22.23 -10.36
C HIS A 128 38.47 23.72 -10.18
N ARG A 129 38.89 24.50 -11.18
CA ARG A 129 38.46 25.89 -11.33
C ARG A 129 36.98 25.94 -11.74
N PRO A 130 36.26 27.05 -11.49
CA PRO A 130 34.85 27.19 -11.89
C PRO A 130 34.57 26.90 -13.38
N GLU A 131 35.53 27.20 -14.24
CA GLU A 131 35.47 27.06 -15.70
C GLU A 131 35.68 25.63 -16.20
N GLU A 132 36.25 24.75 -15.38
CA GLU A 132 36.51 23.32 -15.68
C GLU A 132 35.35 22.41 -15.21
N GLN A 133 34.17 22.99 -14.95
CA GLN A 133 33.05 22.25 -14.38
C GLN A 133 32.26 21.53 -15.47
N CYS A 134 32.13 20.22 -15.28
CA CYS A 134 31.27 19.41 -16.11
C CYS A 134 29.79 19.66 -15.77
N GLY A 135 28.95 19.61 -16.80
CA GLY A 135 27.50 19.71 -16.69
C GLY A 135 26.80 18.63 -17.50
N THR A 136 25.48 18.55 -17.37
CA THR A 136 24.65 17.65 -18.17
C THR A 136 23.57 18.43 -18.91
N ARG A 137 23.31 18.06 -20.15
CA ARG A 137 22.24 18.60 -20.99
C ARG A 137 21.31 17.45 -21.40
N ALA A 138 20.03 17.58 -21.10
CA ALA A 138 19.02 16.62 -21.54
C ALA A 138 18.99 16.52 -23.07
N GLY A 139 18.69 15.33 -23.60
CA GLY A 139 18.43 15.13 -25.02
C GLY A 139 17.32 16.08 -25.50
N SER A 140 17.48 16.58 -26.71
CA SER A 140 16.54 17.49 -27.35
C SER A 140 15.22 16.79 -27.71
N VAL A 141 14.18 17.59 -28.01
CA VAL A 141 12.90 17.07 -28.54
C VAL A 141 13.14 16.24 -29.81
N TRP A 142 14.05 16.69 -30.68
CA TRP A 142 14.37 15.98 -31.92
C TRP A 142 15.00 14.61 -31.66
N GLU A 143 15.95 14.50 -30.72
CA GLU A 143 16.57 13.21 -30.37
C GLU A 143 15.55 12.23 -29.79
N ALA A 144 14.68 12.69 -28.88
CA ALA A 144 13.60 11.85 -28.35
C ALA A 144 12.62 11.42 -29.46
N ARG A 145 12.27 12.34 -30.36
CA ARG A 145 11.39 12.07 -31.51
C ARG A 145 12.00 11.04 -32.45
N GLN A 146 13.31 11.11 -32.72
CA GLN A 146 13.99 10.12 -33.55
C GLN A 146 13.92 8.73 -32.92
N VAL A 147 14.26 8.60 -31.63
CA VAL A 147 14.20 7.30 -30.94
C VAL A 147 12.79 6.69 -31.05
N PHE A 148 11.75 7.49 -30.79
CA PHE A 148 10.38 7.00 -30.89
C PHE A 148 9.96 6.68 -32.33
N GLU A 149 10.28 7.55 -33.28
CA GLU A 149 9.91 7.37 -34.69
C GLU A 149 10.62 6.16 -35.32
N ASP A 150 11.87 5.89 -34.94
CA ASP A 150 12.60 4.70 -35.38
C ASP A 150 11.94 3.42 -34.85
N LEU A 151 11.60 3.38 -33.56
CA LEU A 151 10.88 2.24 -32.97
C LEU A 151 9.53 1.99 -33.66
N ILE A 152 8.76 3.04 -33.92
CA ILE A 152 7.47 2.93 -34.61
C ILE A 152 7.66 2.43 -36.05
N ARG A 153 8.60 2.99 -36.81
CA ARG A 153 8.78 2.65 -38.23
C ARG A 153 9.37 1.27 -38.46
N TRP A 154 10.32 0.86 -37.62
CA TRP A 154 11.06 -0.37 -37.83
C TRP A 154 10.46 -1.57 -37.09
N GLU A 155 9.74 -1.32 -35.99
CA GLU A 155 9.22 -2.39 -35.12
C GLU A 155 7.70 -2.37 -34.95
N ASP A 156 6.99 -1.36 -35.47
CA ASP A 156 5.54 -1.16 -35.33
C ASP A 156 5.03 -1.41 -33.90
N CYS A 157 5.65 -0.74 -32.92
CA CYS A 157 5.37 -0.94 -31.51
C CYS A 157 4.65 0.26 -30.86
N ASP A 158 3.92 0.00 -29.78
CA ASP A 158 3.53 1.01 -28.81
C ASP A 158 4.71 1.27 -27.84
N ILE A 159 4.81 2.48 -27.29
CA ILE A 159 5.97 2.94 -26.53
C ILE A 159 5.56 3.39 -25.12
N ILE A 160 6.25 2.87 -24.11
CA ILE A 160 6.20 3.41 -22.75
C ILE A 160 7.61 3.91 -22.38
N CYS A 161 7.71 5.22 -22.16
CA CYS A 161 8.96 5.90 -21.90
C CYS A 161 9.05 6.30 -20.42
N LEU A 162 10.01 5.74 -19.69
CA LEU A 162 10.29 6.05 -18.30
C LEU A 162 11.53 6.94 -18.22
N VAL A 163 11.39 8.16 -17.72
CA VAL A 163 12.53 9.11 -17.66
C VAL A 163 12.61 9.80 -16.31
N ALA A 164 13.77 10.40 -16.05
CA ALA A 164 14.04 11.19 -14.87
C ALA A 164 13.02 12.33 -14.74
N CYS A 165 12.55 12.58 -13.52
CA CYS A 165 11.51 13.57 -13.28
C CYS A 165 11.86 14.97 -13.82
N GLY A 166 10.81 15.71 -14.21
CA GLY A 166 10.94 17.06 -14.75
C GLY A 166 11.64 18.08 -13.82
N ARG A 167 11.70 17.80 -12.51
CA ARG A 167 12.43 18.65 -11.53
C ARG A 167 13.94 18.41 -11.55
N LEU A 168 14.39 17.24 -12.01
CA LEU A 168 15.81 16.87 -12.08
C LEU A 168 16.40 17.11 -13.48
N SER A 169 15.58 16.88 -14.52
CA SER A 169 16.01 16.95 -15.91
C SER A 169 14.87 17.42 -16.81
N ALA A 170 15.20 18.21 -17.84
CA ALA A 170 14.26 18.61 -18.89
C ALA A 170 13.88 17.46 -19.85
N VAL A 171 14.46 16.27 -19.66
CA VAL A 171 14.21 15.10 -20.52
C VAL A 171 12.74 14.70 -20.54
N TYR A 172 12.03 14.81 -19.41
CA TYR A 172 10.60 14.54 -19.34
C TYR A 172 9.78 15.47 -20.25
N ASP A 173 10.05 16.77 -20.20
CA ASP A 173 9.35 17.76 -21.02
C ASP A 173 9.68 17.56 -22.51
N ASN A 174 10.94 17.24 -22.82
CA ASN A 174 11.39 17.03 -24.20
C ASN A 174 10.78 15.75 -24.80
N ALA A 175 10.79 14.64 -24.05
CA ALA A 175 10.16 13.38 -24.45
C ALA A 175 8.64 13.53 -24.59
N SER A 176 7.98 14.22 -23.65
CA SER A 176 6.53 14.46 -23.70
C SER A 176 6.12 15.33 -24.90
N ARG A 177 6.96 16.30 -25.30
CA ARG A 177 6.74 17.08 -26.54
C ARG A 177 6.89 16.19 -27.77
N ALA A 178 7.95 15.38 -27.83
CA ALA A 178 8.17 14.45 -28.94
C ALA A 178 7.03 13.43 -29.09
N ALA A 179 6.54 12.88 -27.97
CA ALA A 179 5.39 11.97 -27.95
C ALA A 179 4.14 12.62 -28.54
N ARG A 180 3.78 13.84 -28.09
CA ARG A 180 2.63 14.59 -28.63
C ARG A 180 2.74 14.88 -30.12
N GLU A 181 3.94 15.21 -30.61
CA GLU A 181 4.16 15.44 -32.04
C GLU A 181 3.94 14.16 -32.88
N LEU A 182 4.32 13.00 -32.35
CA LEU A 182 4.18 11.72 -33.04
C LEU A 182 2.78 11.13 -32.91
N SER A 183 2.05 11.34 -31.82
CA SER A 183 0.64 10.92 -31.68
C SER A 183 -0.29 11.59 -32.69
N GLY A 184 0.11 12.74 -33.26
CA GLY A 184 -0.61 13.36 -34.39
C GLY A 184 -0.26 12.79 -35.76
N ARG A 185 0.75 11.91 -35.85
CA ARG A 185 1.28 11.35 -37.11
C ARG A 185 1.13 9.84 -37.23
N TYR A 186 1.14 9.13 -36.10
CA TYR A 186 1.06 7.67 -36.03
C TYR A 186 -0.07 7.28 -35.09
N GLU A 187 -0.70 6.14 -35.35
CA GLU A 187 -1.71 5.55 -34.47
C GLU A 187 -1.10 4.84 -33.25
N ASN A 188 0.23 4.69 -33.22
CA ASN A 188 0.96 4.06 -32.11
C ASN A 188 0.81 4.88 -30.84
N ARG A 189 0.58 4.20 -29.72
CA ARG A 189 0.45 4.83 -28.40
C ARG A 189 1.83 5.13 -27.84
N ILE A 190 1.98 6.32 -27.27
CA ILE A 190 3.21 6.74 -26.59
C ILE A 190 2.84 7.35 -25.25
N VAL A 191 3.33 6.77 -24.16
CA VAL A 191 3.17 7.30 -22.80
C VAL A 191 4.53 7.65 -22.22
N VAL A 192 4.66 8.82 -21.60
CA VAL A 192 5.90 9.29 -20.97
C VAL A 192 5.65 9.47 -19.47
N LEU A 193 6.41 8.75 -18.65
CA LEU A 193 6.32 8.75 -17.20
C LEU A 193 7.61 9.33 -16.59
N GLY A 194 7.45 10.20 -15.59
CA GLY A 194 8.52 11.04 -15.06
C GLY A 194 8.58 11.06 -13.54
N GLU A 195 8.35 9.94 -12.87
CA GLU A 195 8.26 9.90 -11.40
C GLU A 195 9.56 9.44 -10.71
N GLN A 196 10.36 8.63 -11.41
CA GLN A 196 11.57 8.01 -10.89
C GLN A 196 12.84 8.69 -11.43
N ALA A 197 14.01 8.31 -10.90
CA ALA A 197 15.31 8.64 -11.50
C ALA A 197 16.39 7.63 -11.05
N PHE A 198 17.50 7.59 -11.79
CA PHE A 198 18.70 6.80 -11.45
C PHE A 198 18.36 5.31 -11.21
N LEU A 199 18.84 4.69 -10.12
CA LEU A 199 18.66 3.24 -9.90
C LEU A 199 17.20 2.79 -9.78
N ALA A 200 16.32 3.63 -9.22
CA ALA A 200 14.91 3.28 -9.10
C ALA A 200 14.23 3.25 -10.49
N LEU A 201 14.62 4.18 -11.38
CA LEU A 201 14.16 4.22 -12.77
C LEU A 201 14.66 3.00 -13.55
N GLU A 202 15.92 2.63 -13.33
CA GLU A 202 16.55 1.48 -13.97
C GLU A 202 15.88 0.16 -13.59
N LEU A 203 15.70 -0.10 -12.29
CA LEU A 203 15.00 -1.29 -11.80
C LEU A 203 13.59 -1.40 -12.37
N LEU A 204 12.84 -0.29 -12.35
CA LEU A 204 11.47 -0.25 -12.86
C LEU A 204 11.43 -0.46 -14.38
N GLY A 205 12.36 0.16 -15.12
CA GLY A 205 12.44 0.04 -16.58
C GLY A 205 12.81 -1.36 -17.04
N GLU A 206 13.75 -2.01 -16.38
CA GLU A 206 14.11 -3.39 -16.71
C GLU A 206 13.01 -4.38 -16.35
N ALA A 207 12.36 -4.21 -15.19
CA ALA A 207 11.20 -5.03 -14.81
C ALA A 207 10.03 -4.85 -15.79
N ALA A 208 9.74 -3.62 -16.20
CA ALA A 208 8.70 -3.33 -17.19
C ALA A 208 9.05 -3.90 -18.57
N ALA A 209 10.32 -3.82 -18.98
CA ALA A 209 10.76 -4.34 -20.28
C ALA A 209 10.72 -5.88 -20.31
N ALA A 210 11.10 -6.54 -19.21
CA ALA A 210 10.94 -7.98 -19.07
C ALA A 210 9.45 -8.40 -19.11
N TYR A 211 8.57 -7.62 -18.48
CA TYR A 211 7.13 -7.86 -18.51
C TYR A 211 6.54 -7.66 -19.92
N ALA A 212 6.93 -6.61 -20.63
CA ALA A 212 6.55 -6.40 -22.04
C ALA A 212 7.09 -7.51 -22.96
N ALA A 213 8.34 -7.92 -22.77
CA ALA A 213 8.97 -8.99 -23.55
C ALA A 213 8.31 -10.38 -23.35
N ALA A 214 7.58 -10.57 -22.24
CA ALA A 214 6.77 -11.75 -22.00
C ALA A 214 5.45 -11.77 -22.78
N GLY A 215 5.17 -10.74 -23.59
CA GLY A 215 4.00 -10.68 -24.48
C GLY A 215 2.78 -9.97 -23.89
N HIS A 216 2.93 -9.28 -22.76
CA HIS A 216 1.85 -8.49 -22.15
C HIS A 216 1.53 -7.24 -22.98
N GLY A 217 0.24 -6.93 -23.10
CA GLY A 217 -0.26 -5.79 -23.85
C GLY A 217 0.01 -4.45 -23.16
N PHE A 218 -0.16 -3.35 -23.90
CA PHE A 218 0.14 -2.00 -23.42
C PHE A 218 -0.51 -1.62 -22.08
N GLU A 219 -1.81 -1.88 -21.93
CA GLU A 219 -2.54 -1.56 -20.69
C GLU A 219 -2.07 -2.42 -19.50
N GLU A 220 -1.71 -3.69 -19.75
CA GLU A 220 -1.17 -4.57 -18.71
C GLU A 220 0.21 -4.08 -18.24
N VAL A 221 1.08 -3.69 -19.18
CA VAL A 221 2.42 -3.17 -18.87
C VAL A 221 2.32 -1.83 -18.14
N LEU A 222 1.41 -0.95 -18.56
CA LEU A 222 1.17 0.32 -17.88
C LEU A 222 0.66 0.10 -16.45
N ALA A 223 -0.34 -0.78 -16.28
CA ALA A 223 -0.87 -1.13 -14.96
C ALA A 223 0.17 -1.82 -14.05
N PHE A 224 1.11 -2.57 -14.63
CA PHE A 224 2.26 -3.11 -13.92
C PHE A 224 3.19 -2.00 -13.43
N ILE A 225 3.54 -1.03 -14.29
CA ILE A 225 4.39 0.10 -13.91
C ILE A 225 3.72 0.91 -12.79
N GLU A 226 2.43 1.21 -12.92
CA GLU A 226 1.66 1.95 -11.92
C GLU A 226 1.58 1.25 -10.56
N ASP A 227 1.49 -0.09 -10.51
CA ASP A 227 1.52 -0.84 -9.24
C ASP A 227 2.92 -0.86 -8.61
N LYS A 228 3.96 -0.85 -9.44
CA LYS A 228 5.35 -1.05 -9.00
C LYS A 228 6.12 0.24 -8.76
N GLN A 229 5.68 1.37 -9.31
CA GLN A 229 6.38 2.65 -9.14
C GLN A 229 6.52 3.07 -7.67
N ASP A 230 5.52 2.81 -6.83
CA ASP A 230 5.58 3.13 -5.39
C ASP A 230 6.47 2.17 -4.58
N ARG A 231 6.78 1.00 -5.15
CA ARG A 231 7.65 -0.02 -4.57
C ARG A 231 9.09 0.09 -5.07
N ALA A 232 9.33 0.89 -6.10
CA ALA A 232 10.65 1.22 -6.62
C ALA A 232 11.22 2.39 -5.83
N PHE A 233 12.37 2.20 -5.18
CA PHE A 233 13.02 3.28 -4.48
C PHE A 233 14.54 3.19 -4.50
N MET A 234 15.16 4.33 -4.20
CA MET A 234 16.58 4.39 -3.94
C MET A 234 16.90 5.25 -2.72
N THR A 235 17.90 4.80 -1.97
CA THR A 235 18.53 5.54 -0.87
C THR A 235 20.05 5.51 -1.07
N GLY A 236 20.76 6.48 -0.52
CA GLY A 236 22.20 6.52 -0.68
C GLY A 236 22.87 7.48 0.27
N SER A 237 24.19 7.54 0.18
CA SER A 237 25.05 8.42 0.95
C SER A 237 26.00 9.15 0.00
N ILE A 238 26.11 10.47 0.15
CA ILE A 238 27.05 11.31 -0.60
C ILE A 238 27.80 12.19 0.40
N VAL A 239 29.12 12.06 0.46
CA VAL A 239 29.95 12.90 1.35
C VAL A 239 30.20 14.28 0.73
N ASP A 240 30.39 14.37 -0.59
CA ASP A 240 30.62 15.64 -1.28
C ASP A 240 29.31 16.37 -1.61
N LEU A 241 28.67 16.90 -0.56
CA LEU A 241 27.44 17.71 -0.68
C LEU A 241 27.65 19.01 -1.47
N ALA A 242 28.89 19.49 -1.64
CA ALA A 242 29.15 20.75 -2.33
C ALA A 242 28.89 20.66 -3.84
N ARG A 243 29.15 19.50 -4.46
CA ARG A 243 28.85 19.27 -5.88
C ARG A 243 27.34 19.08 -6.10
N LEU A 244 26.70 18.29 -5.23
CA LEU A 244 25.26 18.08 -5.25
C LEU A 244 24.45 19.37 -5.03
N ARG A 245 24.92 20.27 -4.17
CA ARG A 245 24.31 21.60 -3.97
C ARG A 245 24.49 22.49 -5.21
N ARG A 246 25.69 22.50 -5.79
CA ARG A 246 26.03 23.35 -6.95
C ARG A 246 25.25 22.97 -8.19
N SER A 247 24.92 21.68 -8.35
CA SER A 247 24.06 21.26 -9.44
C SER A 247 22.66 21.90 -9.35
N GLY A 248 22.20 22.34 -8.18
CA GLY A 248 20.88 22.94 -8.03
C GLY A 248 19.72 21.94 -8.08
N ARG A 249 20.02 20.64 -8.22
CA ARG A 249 19.03 19.55 -8.22
C ARG A 249 18.60 19.16 -6.81
N VAL A 250 19.34 19.59 -5.78
CA VAL A 250 19.08 19.29 -4.36
C VAL A 250 19.19 20.57 -3.52
N ALA A 251 18.15 20.86 -2.74
CA ALA A 251 18.11 22.03 -1.87
C ALA A 251 18.93 21.79 -0.59
N ILE A 252 20.24 22.04 -0.66
CA ILE A 252 21.16 21.91 0.48
C ILE A 252 21.55 23.30 1.02
N PRO A 253 21.35 23.59 2.32
CA PRO A 253 21.78 24.85 2.92
C PRO A 253 23.29 25.09 2.76
N ARG A 254 23.69 26.33 2.42
CA ARG A 254 25.12 26.70 2.21
C ARG A 254 26.00 26.42 3.43
N THR A 255 25.47 26.64 4.64
CA THR A 255 26.15 26.39 5.92
C THR A 255 26.59 24.94 6.09
N LEU A 256 25.81 23.98 5.57
CA LEU A 256 26.11 22.56 5.63
C LEU A 256 27.26 22.14 4.70
N THR A 257 27.59 22.94 3.68
CA THR A 257 28.60 22.58 2.67
C THR A 257 30.02 23.08 2.96
N LEU A 258 30.18 24.17 3.72
CA LEU A 258 31.49 24.80 3.97
C LEU A 258 32.15 24.33 5.28
N VAL A 259 31.38 24.15 6.35
CA VAL A 259 31.94 23.85 7.69
C VAL A 259 31.86 22.35 8.03
N ALA A 260 30.91 21.61 7.43
CA ALA A 260 30.66 20.24 7.84
C ALA A 260 31.62 19.20 7.23
N ARG A 261 32.19 19.42 6.04
CA ARG A 261 32.96 18.38 5.32
C ARG A 261 34.18 17.84 6.12
N PRO A 262 35.02 18.66 6.76
CA PRO A 262 36.12 18.16 7.59
C PRO A 262 35.61 17.39 8.81
N PHE A 263 34.55 17.91 9.46
CA PHE A 263 33.91 17.30 10.62
C PHE A 263 33.28 15.92 10.28
N LEU A 264 32.55 15.83 9.17
CA LEU A 264 31.95 14.60 8.67
C LEU A 264 33.01 13.53 8.40
N ARG A 265 34.14 13.91 7.80
CA ARG A 265 35.28 13.00 7.59
C ARG A 265 35.91 12.56 8.92
N LEU A 266 36.17 13.48 9.84
CA LEU A 266 36.81 13.19 11.13
C LEU A 266 36.00 12.21 11.99
N PHE A 267 34.68 12.37 12.02
CA PHE A 267 33.79 11.50 12.81
C PHE A 267 33.23 10.31 12.03
N GLY A 268 33.63 10.13 10.76
CA GLY A 268 33.11 9.07 9.90
C GLY A 268 31.59 9.13 9.70
N LEU A 269 31.03 10.33 9.65
CA LEU A 269 29.61 10.59 9.47
C LEU A 269 29.29 10.80 7.98
N VAL A 270 28.21 10.18 7.52
CA VAL A 270 27.72 10.27 6.15
C VAL A 270 26.26 10.70 6.14
N PRO A 271 25.90 11.74 5.36
CA PRO A 271 24.50 12.13 5.19
C PRO A 271 23.83 11.14 4.23
N THR A 272 22.66 10.62 4.61
CA THR A 272 21.85 9.78 3.75
C THR A 272 20.74 10.57 3.09
N PHE A 273 20.35 10.14 1.89
CA PHE A 273 19.26 10.72 1.12
C PHE A 273 18.40 9.63 0.53
N ILE A 274 17.14 9.97 0.29
CA ILE A 274 16.17 9.13 -0.39
C ILE A 274 15.59 9.91 -1.56
N LEU A 275 15.29 9.22 -2.67
CA LEU A 275 14.57 9.82 -3.77
C LEU A 275 13.07 9.58 -3.58
N GLU A 276 12.30 10.65 -3.38
CA GLU A 276 10.83 10.63 -3.24
C GLU A 276 10.21 11.70 -4.12
N GLU A 277 9.15 11.38 -4.87
CA GLU A 277 8.42 12.35 -5.71
C GLU A 277 9.37 13.16 -6.63
N GLY A 278 10.38 12.49 -7.17
CA GLY A 278 11.41 13.11 -7.99
C GLY A 278 12.30 14.13 -7.26
N ARG A 279 12.37 14.10 -5.92
CA ARG A 279 13.24 14.99 -5.11
C ARG A 279 14.13 14.18 -4.17
N PRO A 280 15.46 14.37 -4.22
CA PRO A 280 16.33 13.83 -3.19
C PRO A 280 16.11 14.60 -1.88
N ARG A 281 15.70 13.88 -0.84
CA ARG A 281 15.48 14.39 0.51
C ARG A 281 16.52 13.80 1.43
N THR A 282 17.21 14.65 2.20
CA THR A 282 18.10 14.17 3.24
C THR A 282 17.28 13.50 4.34
N THR A 283 17.61 12.25 4.65
CA THR A 283 16.88 11.43 5.63
C THR A 283 17.54 11.47 7.00
N ALA A 284 18.86 11.28 7.05
CA ALA A 284 19.59 11.19 8.31
C ALA A 284 21.06 11.56 8.16
N LEU A 285 21.74 11.75 9.29
CA LEU A 285 23.19 11.80 9.38
C LEU A 285 23.66 10.63 10.25
N ILE A 286 24.35 9.66 9.65
CA ILE A 286 24.69 8.39 10.30
C ILE A 286 26.18 8.13 10.30
N ARG A 287 26.67 7.21 11.15
CA ARG A 287 28.03 6.69 11.01
C ARG A 287 28.13 5.79 9.78
N LYS A 288 29.23 5.87 9.03
CA LYS A 288 29.50 5.08 7.81
C LYS A 288 29.20 3.58 7.97
N ARG A 289 29.57 2.99 9.11
CA ARG A 289 29.31 1.57 9.43
C ARG A 289 27.83 1.18 9.56
N ARG A 290 26.91 2.15 9.70
CA ARG A 290 25.47 1.94 9.78
C ARG A 290 24.76 2.09 8.44
N LEU A 291 25.50 2.33 7.35
CA LEU A 291 24.90 2.52 6.03
C LEU A 291 24.05 1.32 5.59
N ALA A 292 24.55 0.10 5.84
CA ALA A 292 23.81 -1.14 5.57
C ALA A 292 22.50 -1.23 6.37
N CYS A 293 22.57 -1.07 7.69
CA CYS A 293 21.37 -1.06 8.53
C CYS A 293 20.37 -0.01 8.08
N HIS A 294 20.84 1.22 7.80
CA HIS A 294 19.97 2.30 7.31
C HIS A 294 19.28 1.95 5.99
N ALA A 295 19.98 1.28 5.06
CA ALA A 295 19.39 0.84 3.81
C ALA A 295 18.33 -0.26 4.03
N LEU A 296 18.60 -1.23 4.90
CA LEU A 296 17.65 -2.28 5.28
C LEU A 296 16.41 -1.72 5.99
N ASP A 297 16.60 -0.81 6.95
CA ASP A 297 15.50 -0.11 7.64
C ASP A 297 14.64 0.68 6.64
N THR A 298 15.28 1.39 5.71
CA THR A 298 14.57 2.11 4.63
C THR A 298 13.79 1.13 3.73
N THR A 299 14.31 -0.08 3.54
CA THR A 299 13.68 -1.13 2.74
C THR A 299 12.45 -1.68 3.44
N SER A 300 12.55 -2.05 4.71
CA SER A 300 11.41 -2.53 5.51
C SER A 300 10.32 -1.47 5.66
N GLU A 301 10.65 -0.18 5.55
CA GLU A 301 9.69 0.92 5.46
C GLU A 301 8.98 1.04 4.11
N ARG A 302 9.41 0.34 3.05
CA ARG A 302 8.88 0.49 1.66
C ARG A 302 8.45 -0.78 0.95
N VAL A 303 9.01 -1.94 1.29
CA VAL A 303 8.53 -3.26 0.83
C VAL A 303 7.90 -4.03 1.99
N GLY A 304 7.06 -5.02 1.68
CA GLY A 304 6.50 -5.92 2.67
C GLY A 304 7.55 -6.92 3.19
N PHE A 305 7.26 -7.53 4.34
CA PHE A 305 8.14 -8.55 4.93
C PHE A 305 8.21 -9.80 4.05
N HIS A 306 9.40 -10.28 3.71
CA HIS A 306 9.59 -11.38 2.74
C HIS A 306 8.93 -11.16 1.37
N GLU A 307 8.59 -9.91 1.03
CA GLU A 307 8.22 -9.57 -0.34
C GLU A 307 9.42 -9.89 -1.25
N PRO A 308 9.23 -10.59 -2.38
CA PRO A 308 10.27 -10.72 -3.39
C PRO A 308 10.77 -9.34 -3.84
N VAL A 309 12.07 -9.09 -3.72
CA VAL A 309 12.68 -7.83 -4.11
C VAL A 309 13.80 -8.03 -5.12
N ILE A 310 13.89 -7.13 -6.08
CA ILE A 310 15.10 -6.94 -6.88
C ILE A 310 15.89 -5.81 -6.22
N ALA A 311 17.18 -6.01 -5.98
CA ALA A 311 18.03 -5.04 -5.31
C ALA A 311 19.33 -4.78 -6.08
N ARG A 312 19.77 -3.52 -6.09
CA ARG A 312 21.03 -3.09 -6.71
C ARG A 312 21.81 -2.16 -5.79
N VAL A 313 23.12 -2.28 -5.86
CA VAL A 313 24.05 -1.36 -5.20
C VAL A 313 24.87 -0.66 -6.26
N ALA A 314 24.96 0.67 -6.19
CA ALA A 314 25.82 1.45 -7.07
C ALA A 314 26.84 2.28 -6.30
N TYR A 315 28.00 2.48 -6.90
CA TYR A 315 29.07 3.31 -6.36
C TYR A 315 29.67 4.19 -7.46
N SER A 316 30.19 5.37 -7.11
CA SER A 316 30.79 6.27 -8.10
C SER A 316 32.30 6.06 -8.27
N GLY A 317 33.10 6.44 -7.27
CA GLY A 317 34.56 6.41 -7.31
C GLY A 317 35.14 5.17 -6.63
N SER A 318 36.40 4.86 -6.92
CA SER A 318 37.10 3.70 -6.34
C SER A 318 37.17 3.76 -4.81
N GLY A 319 37.28 4.96 -4.23
CA GLY A 319 37.37 5.17 -2.78
C GLY A 319 36.11 4.84 -1.96
N VAL A 320 35.01 4.45 -2.61
CA VAL A 320 33.76 4.03 -1.94
C VAL A 320 33.28 2.64 -2.36
N ARG A 321 34.07 1.91 -3.15
CA ARG A 321 33.71 0.58 -3.64
C ARG A 321 33.61 -0.45 -2.51
N ALA A 322 34.56 -0.45 -1.58
CA ALA A 322 34.56 -1.38 -0.46
C ALA A 322 33.32 -1.21 0.45
N GLU A 323 32.81 0.01 0.58
CA GLU A 323 31.56 0.29 1.29
C GLU A 323 30.34 -0.25 0.57
N ALA A 324 30.30 -0.13 -0.76
CA ALA A 324 29.24 -0.66 -1.59
C ALA A 324 29.23 -2.20 -1.54
N GLU A 325 30.40 -2.85 -1.55
CA GLU A 325 30.53 -4.31 -1.38
C GLU A 325 30.00 -4.74 0.00
N LYS A 326 30.38 -4.05 1.08
CA LYS A 326 29.83 -4.30 2.43
C LYS A 326 28.31 -4.13 2.51
N LEU A 327 27.77 -3.13 1.80
CA LEU A 327 26.33 -2.89 1.73
C LEU A 327 25.63 -4.04 0.99
N ARG A 328 26.17 -4.50 -0.15
CA ARG A 328 25.67 -5.66 -0.87
C ARG A 328 25.66 -6.90 0.02
N ASP A 329 26.77 -7.19 0.69
CA ASP A 329 26.88 -8.39 1.53
C ASP A 329 25.84 -8.39 2.65
N ALA A 330 25.66 -7.26 3.33
CA ALA A 330 24.63 -7.12 4.35
C ALA A 330 23.19 -7.25 3.82
N VAL A 331 22.93 -6.89 2.56
CA VAL A 331 21.63 -7.10 1.90
C VAL A 331 21.43 -8.57 1.56
N VAL A 332 22.47 -9.24 1.05
CA VAL A 332 22.44 -10.68 0.72
C VAL A 332 22.25 -11.55 1.96
N GLU A 333 22.88 -11.18 3.07
CA GLU A 333 22.79 -11.91 4.35
C GLU A 333 21.52 -11.58 5.16
N SER A 334 20.70 -10.64 4.70
CA SER A 334 19.51 -10.21 5.45
C SER A 334 18.42 -11.29 5.41
N PRO A 335 17.97 -11.82 6.57
CA PRO A 335 16.89 -12.79 6.61
C PRO A 335 15.52 -12.17 6.28
N GLU A 336 15.36 -10.85 6.38
CA GLU A 336 14.08 -10.17 6.17
C GLU A 336 13.75 -9.93 4.69
N LEU A 337 14.75 -10.04 3.81
CA LEU A 337 14.63 -9.78 2.38
C LEU A 337 14.61 -11.09 1.59
N ARG A 338 13.58 -11.26 0.76
CA ARG A 338 13.53 -12.34 -0.23
C ARG A 338 14.08 -11.83 -1.55
N LEU A 339 15.36 -12.03 -1.81
CA LEU A 339 15.98 -11.59 -3.07
C LEU A 339 15.47 -12.44 -4.25
N ALA A 340 14.92 -11.79 -5.27
CA ALA A 340 14.44 -12.43 -6.49
C ALA A 340 15.58 -12.76 -7.47
N GLU A 341 16.69 -12.02 -7.38
CA GLU A 341 17.90 -12.18 -8.19
C GLU A 341 19.15 -11.81 -7.36
N PRO A 342 20.36 -12.24 -7.77
CA PRO A 342 21.60 -11.83 -7.12
C PRO A 342 21.77 -10.31 -7.10
N VAL A 343 22.21 -9.75 -5.96
CA VAL A 343 22.41 -8.30 -5.81
C VAL A 343 23.60 -7.84 -6.65
N ALA A 344 23.32 -7.18 -7.76
CA ALA A 344 24.35 -6.60 -8.62
C ALA A 344 25.02 -5.39 -7.93
N ILE A 345 26.33 -5.26 -8.15
CA ILE A 345 27.11 -4.07 -7.80
C ILE A 345 27.65 -3.43 -9.07
N GLU A 346 27.38 -2.14 -9.24
CA GLU A 346 27.72 -1.43 -10.46
C GLU A 346 28.27 -0.04 -10.21
N ARG A 347 28.95 0.50 -11.22
CA ARG A 347 29.36 1.89 -11.20
C ARG A 347 28.18 2.77 -11.60
N VAL A 348 28.02 3.90 -10.93
CA VAL A 348 27.01 4.92 -11.25
C VAL A 348 27.16 5.39 -12.71
N SER A 349 26.07 5.84 -13.33
CA SER A 349 26.12 6.35 -14.69
C SER A 349 26.94 7.64 -14.75
N PRO A 350 27.68 7.90 -15.84
CA PRO A 350 28.42 9.15 -16.02
C PRO A 350 27.56 10.41 -15.81
N VAL A 351 26.31 10.36 -16.26
CA VAL A 351 25.32 11.44 -16.12
C VAL A 351 25.05 11.74 -14.66
N VAL A 352 24.80 10.72 -13.83
CA VAL A 352 24.59 10.90 -12.39
C VAL A 352 25.90 11.26 -11.67
N GLY A 353 27.02 10.68 -12.11
CA GLY A 353 28.36 10.94 -11.58
C GLY A 353 28.78 12.42 -11.63
N VAL A 354 28.47 13.13 -12.72
CA VAL A 354 28.74 14.58 -12.84
C VAL A 354 28.09 15.39 -11.71
N HIS A 355 26.93 14.96 -11.21
CA HIS A 355 26.20 15.64 -10.14
C HIS A 355 26.55 15.12 -8.74
N ALA A 356 26.66 13.81 -8.59
CA ALA A 356 26.89 13.14 -7.29
C ALA A 356 28.37 13.11 -6.88
N GLY A 357 29.28 13.28 -7.84
CA GLY A 357 30.72 13.15 -7.63
C GLY A 357 31.18 11.69 -7.49
N SER A 358 32.36 11.52 -6.90
CA SER A 358 33.06 10.25 -6.70
C SER A 358 32.74 9.54 -5.38
N SER A 359 32.00 10.18 -4.46
CA SER A 359 31.76 9.66 -3.10
C SER A 359 30.38 9.04 -2.85
N LEU A 360 29.60 8.79 -3.90
CA LEU A 360 28.27 8.20 -3.82
C LEU A 360 28.35 6.69 -3.57
N VAL A 361 27.60 6.23 -2.59
CA VAL A 361 27.13 4.84 -2.46
C VAL A 361 25.61 4.88 -2.44
N ALA A 362 24.97 4.12 -3.32
CA ALA A 362 23.52 4.04 -3.45
C ALA A 362 23.07 2.59 -3.37
N PHE A 363 21.87 2.41 -2.84
CA PHE A 363 21.12 1.16 -2.84
C PHE A 363 19.73 1.45 -3.38
N ALA A 364 19.24 0.57 -4.24
CA ALA A 364 17.88 0.59 -4.71
C ALA A 364 17.25 -0.78 -4.54
N ALA A 365 15.94 -0.77 -4.29
CA ALA A 365 15.15 -1.97 -4.32
C ALA A 365 13.82 -1.71 -5.03
N LEU A 366 13.33 -2.78 -5.65
CA LEU A 366 12.02 -2.87 -6.28
C LEU A 366 11.28 -4.05 -5.66
N GLY A 367 10.24 -3.75 -4.88
CA GLY A 367 9.30 -4.77 -4.41
C GLY A 367 8.45 -5.30 -5.57
N LEU A 368 8.45 -6.62 -5.76
CA LEU A 368 7.69 -7.26 -6.85
C LEU A 368 6.25 -7.60 -6.47
N GLY A 369 5.85 -7.34 -5.23
CA GLY A 369 4.60 -7.81 -4.65
C GLY A 369 4.63 -9.31 -4.35
N TYR A 370 3.53 -9.79 -3.78
CA TYR A 370 3.35 -11.20 -3.45
C TYR A 370 2.53 -11.87 -4.54
N ASP A 371 3.05 -12.96 -5.11
CA ASP A 371 2.26 -13.92 -5.88
C ASP A 371 1.69 -15.01 -4.95
N LEU A 372 2.47 -15.40 -3.93
CA LEU A 372 2.17 -16.44 -2.95
C LEU A 372 2.53 -15.95 -1.54
N LEU A 373 1.86 -16.47 -0.52
CA LEU A 373 2.14 -16.19 0.89
C LEU A 373 2.83 -17.37 1.57
N SER A 374 3.93 -17.12 2.25
CA SER A 374 4.73 -18.13 2.95
C SER A 374 4.46 -18.14 4.46
N THR A 375 4.90 -19.20 5.13
CA THR A 375 4.76 -19.34 6.59
C THR A 375 5.46 -18.23 7.40
N PRO A 376 6.67 -17.75 7.05
CA PRO A 376 7.26 -16.59 7.72
C PRO A 376 6.36 -15.35 7.65
N VAL A 377 5.67 -15.13 6.52
CA VAL A 377 4.71 -14.03 6.38
C VAL A 377 3.53 -14.23 7.31
N LEU A 378 2.96 -15.44 7.39
CA LEU A 378 1.88 -15.76 8.34
C LEU A 378 2.30 -15.48 9.80
N VAL A 379 3.48 -15.95 10.21
CA VAL A 379 4.01 -15.73 11.56
C VAL A 379 4.16 -14.23 11.85
N ARG A 380 4.72 -13.46 10.90
CA ARG A 380 4.84 -12.00 11.05
C ARG A 380 3.47 -11.30 11.13
N ILE A 381 2.47 -11.75 10.37
CA ILE A 381 1.10 -11.24 10.45
C ILE A 381 0.54 -11.49 11.86
N LEU A 382 0.75 -12.68 12.44
CA LEU A 382 0.30 -13.01 13.80
C LEU A 382 0.96 -12.12 14.85
N GLN A 383 2.26 -11.87 14.74
CA GLN A 383 2.99 -10.96 15.63
C GLN A 383 2.45 -9.52 15.53
N ALA A 384 2.26 -9.02 14.31
CA ALA A 384 1.70 -7.69 14.07
C ALA A 384 0.25 -7.59 14.60
N ALA A 385 -0.56 -8.63 14.40
CA ALA A 385 -1.93 -8.73 14.90
C ALA A 385 -1.99 -8.70 16.43
N GLN A 386 -1.14 -9.46 17.12
CA GLN A 386 -1.03 -9.44 18.58
C GLN A 386 -0.63 -8.04 19.08
N ALA A 387 0.35 -7.40 18.44
CA ALA A 387 0.78 -6.05 18.81
C ALA A 387 -0.33 -5.00 18.63
N GLU A 388 -1.03 -5.02 17.49
CA GLU A 388 -2.17 -4.13 17.23
C GLU A 388 -3.29 -4.34 18.25
N LEU A 389 -3.73 -5.58 18.49
CA LEU A 389 -4.77 -5.86 19.49
C LEU A 389 -4.33 -5.48 20.90
N GLN A 390 -3.07 -5.70 21.28
CA GLN A 390 -2.56 -5.29 22.59
C GLN A 390 -2.60 -3.77 22.77
N ASN A 391 -2.23 -3.01 21.74
CA ASN A 391 -2.27 -1.55 21.74
C ASN A 391 -3.70 -1.02 21.88
N PHE A 392 -4.68 -1.69 21.25
CA PHE A 392 -6.08 -1.26 21.25
C PHE A 392 -6.98 -1.99 22.25
N ARG A 393 -6.44 -2.95 23.02
CA ARG A 393 -7.19 -3.81 23.95
C ARG A 393 -8.12 -3.04 24.87
N ARG A 394 -7.61 -1.99 25.52
CA ARG A 394 -8.39 -1.19 26.47
C ARG A 394 -9.52 -0.41 25.78
N MET A 395 -9.30 0.03 24.55
CA MET A 395 -10.27 0.75 23.76
C MET A 395 -11.38 -0.19 23.28
N LEU A 396 -11.02 -1.37 22.77
CA LEU A 396 -11.97 -2.43 22.40
C LEU A 396 -12.85 -2.84 23.59
N ASN A 397 -12.25 -2.99 24.77
CA ASN A 397 -12.99 -3.26 26.00
C ASN A 397 -13.95 -2.13 26.37
N ALA A 398 -13.56 -0.86 26.13
CA ALA A 398 -14.38 0.30 26.47
C ALA A 398 -15.60 0.50 25.55
N ILE A 399 -15.49 0.09 24.29
CA ILE A 399 -16.58 0.17 23.29
C ILE A 399 -17.46 -1.09 23.28
N ASN A 400 -17.18 -2.09 24.11
CA ASN A 400 -18.04 -3.28 24.20
C ASN A 400 -19.38 -2.92 24.85
N VAL A 401 -20.39 -2.60 24.05
CA VAL A 401 -21.73 -2.20 24.52
C VAL A 401 -22.81 -3.28 24.24
N PHE A 402 -22.52 -4.26 23.36
CA PHE A 402 -23.45 -5.29 22.92
C PHE A 402 -22.72 -6.64 22.70
N PRO A 403 -23.34 -7.81 22.94
CA PRO A 403 -24.66 -8.05 23.57
C PRO A 403 -24.60 -7.95 25.10
N VAL A 404 -23.43 -8.21 25.67
CA VAL A 404 -23.17 -8.14 27.12
C VAL A 404 -21.97 -7.21 27.35
N ARG A 405 -22.16 -6.23 28.23
CA ARG A 405 -21.15 -5.22 28.59
C ARG A 405 -20.27 -5.73 29.73
N ASP A 406 -19.53 -6.82 29.46
CA ASP A 406 -18.51 -7.41 30.35
C ASP A 406 -17.14 -6.72 30.25
N GLY A 407 -16.94 -5.90 29.21
CA GLY A 407 -15.73 -5.12 28.99
C GLY A 407 -14.50 -5.98 28.69
N ASP A 408 -14.68 -7.13 28.04
CA ASP A 408 -13.60 -8.08 27.79
C ASP A 408 -13.28 -8.33 26.30
N THR A 409 -14.00 -7.73 25.35
CA THR A 409 -13.88 -8.06 23.91
C THR A 409 -12.44 -7.98 23.38
N GLY A 410 -11.69 -6.95 23.74
CA GLY A 410 -10.27 -6.83 23.38
C GLY A 410 -9.38 -7.87 24.07
N SER A 411 -9.72 -8.29 25.29
CA SER A 411 -9.04 -9.40 25.96
C SER A 411 -9.34 -10.73 25.27
N ASN A 412 -10.61 -10.98 24.91
CA ASN A 412 -11.09 -12.20 24.26
C ASN A 412 -10.57 -12.37 22.83
N LEU A 413 -10.27 -11.27 22.13
CA LEU A 413 -9.60 -11.30 20.82
C LEU A 413 -8.07 -11.50 20.94
N LEU A 414 -7.44 -10.96 21.98
CA LEU A 414 -5.99 -11.02 22.14
C LEU A 414 -5.50 -12.32 22.77
N SER A 415 -6.18 -12.81 23.81
CA SER A 415 -5.72 -13.99 24.55
C SER A 415 -5.54 -15.24 23.68
N PRO A 416 -6.38 -15.51 22.66
CA PRO A 416 -6.20 -16.69 21.82
C PRO A 416 -4.97 -16.62 20.92
N LEU A 417 -4.55 -15.42 20.55
CA LEU A 417 -3.40 -15.20 19.67
C LEU A 417 -2.09 -15.15 20.45
N THR A 418 -2.12 -14.87 21.75
CA THR A 418 -0.92 -14.66 22.57
C THR A 418 -0.03 -15.91 22.56
N GLY A 419 1.22 -15.76 22.11
CA GLY A 419 2.23 -16.82 22.08
C GLY A 419 2.09 -17.83 20.94
N VAL A 420 1.06 -17.72 20.09
CA VAL A 420 0.84 -18.65 18.97
C VAL A 420 2.01 -18.61 17.98
N ASP A 421 2.53 -17.41 17.71
CA ASP A 421 3.67 -17.21 16.79
C ASP A 421 4.92 -18.00 17.21
N THR A 422 5.16 -18.15 18.51
CA THR A 422 6.33 -18.88 19.04
C THR A 422 6.20 -20.40 18.92
N GLU A 423 5.01 -20.92 18.59
CA GLU A 423 4.71 -22.35 18.47
C GLU A 423 4.64 -22.83 17.00
N ILE A 424 4.83 -21.91 16.05
CA ILE A 424 4.83 -22.21 14.61
C ILE A 424 6.27 -22.13 14.10
N ALA A 425 6.78 -23.25 13.59
CA ALA A 425 8.08 -23.24 12.92
C ALA A 425 7.93 -22.61 11.53
N GLU A 426 8.85 -21.71 11.18
CA GLU A 426 8.78 -20.90 9.96
C GLU A 426 9.01 -21.70 8.66
N ASP A 427 9.57 -22.91 8.77
CA ASP A 427 9.85 -23.82 7.66
C ASP A 427 8.69 -24.78 7.33
N LEU A 428 7.60 -24.76 8.12
CA LEU A 428 6.40 -25.55 7.83
C LEU A 428 5.73 -25.11 6.52
N PRO A 429 5.12 -26.03 5.74
CA PRO A 429 4.19 -25.66 4.68
C PRO A 429 3.07 -24.76 5.20
N PHE A 430 2.70 -23.73 4.43
CA PHE A 430 1.68 -22.76 4.84
C PHE A 430 0.36 -23.40 5.29
N PRO A 431 -0.21 -24.39 4.57
CA PRO A 431 -1.46 -25.03 5.00
C PRO A 431 -1.36 -25.68 6.39
N GLU A 432 -0.23 -26.34 6.69
CA GLU A 432 0.01 -26.99 7.98
C GLU A 432 0.21 -25.96 9.10
N ALA A 433 0.99 -24.91 8.83
CA ALA A 433 1.17 -23.81 9.77
C ALA A 433 -0.16 -23.13 10.11
N LEU A 434 -1.00 -22.85 9.12
CA LEU A 434 -2.31 -22.24 9.32
C LEU A 434 -3.27 -23.14 10.10
N ASP A 435 -3.28 -24.45 9.83
CA ASP A 435 -4.11 -25.41 10.59
C ASP A 435 -3.72 -25.43 12.06
N ARG A 436 -2.41 -25.45 12.35
CA ARG A 436 -1.89 -25.38 13.72
C ARG A 436 -2.26 -24.06 14.41
N VAL A 437 -2.17 -22.93 13.70
CA VAL A 437 -2.62 -21.62 14.20
C VAL A 437 -4.11 -21.66 14.54
N ALA A 438 -4.95 -22.15 13.62
CA ALA A 438 -6.40 -22.20 13.81
C ALA A 438 -6.77 -23.09 15.00
N SER A 439 -6.14 -24.25 15.14
CA SER A 439 -6.30 -25.15 16.29
C SER A 439 -5.87 -24.54 17.62
N LEU A 440 -4.71 -23.86 17.67
CA LEU A 440 -4.24 -23.19 18.89
C LEU A 440 -5.18 -22.04 19.30
N VAL A 441 -5.62 -21.24 18.33
CA VAL A 441 -6.59 -20.16 18.57
C VAL A 441 -7.95 -20.73 19.03
N ALA A 442 -8.41 -21.85 18.46
CA ALA A 442 -9.65 -22.49 18.87
C ALA A 442 -9.62 -23.01 20.31
N ARG A 443 -8.50 -23.61 20.74
CA ARG A 443 -8.32 -24.09 22.12
C ARG A 443 -8.33 -22.97 23.15
N ARG A 444 -7.75 -21.82 22.77
CA ARG A 444 -7.60 -20.64 23.65
C ARG A 444 -8.76 -19.65 23.54
N GLY A 445 -9.57 -19.79 22.50
CA GLY A 445 -10.73 -18.95 22.19
C GLY A 445 -11.71 -18.89 23.36
N GLY A 446 -12.01 -17.68 23.82
CA GLY A 446 -13.05 -17.42 24.82
C GLY A 446 -13.91 -16.23 24.41
N GLY A 447 -15.09 -16.10 25.00
CA GLY A 447 -16.10 -15.11 24.65
C GLY A 447 -16.65 -15.25 23.24
N TYR A 448 -17.62 -14.41 22.89
CA TYR A 448 -18.15 -14.37 21.51
C TYR A 448 -17.10 -13.93 20.50
N SER A 449 -16.35 -12.87 20.80
CA SER A 449 -15.41 -12.30 19.85
C SER A 449 -14.20 -13.22 19.60
N GLY A 450 -13.69 -13.90 20.64
CA GLY A 450 -12.62 -14.89 20.49
C GLY A 450 -13.11 -16.18 19.83
N GLY A 451 -14.31 -16.65 20.19
CA GLY A 451 -14.94 -17.81 19.57
C GLY A 451 -15.28 -17.61 18.08
N ALA A 452 -15.76 -16.42 17.70
CA ALA A 452 -16.00 -16.04 16.31
C ALA A 452 -14.69 -15.99 15.49
N LEU A 453 -13.62 -15.43 16.07
CA LEU A 453 -12.30 -15.41 15.44
C LEU A 453 -11.75 -16.84 15.26
N ALA A 454 -11.91 -17.70 16.27
CA ALA A 454 -11.55 -19.12 16.17
C ALA A 454 -12.33 -19.85 15.08
N ALA A 455 -13.65 -19.70 15.04
CA ALA A 455 -14.50 -20.29 14.02
C ALA A 455 -14.11 -19.83 12.62
N TYR A 456 -13.82 -18.53 12.47
CA TYR A 456 -13.33 -17.95 11.23
C TYR A 456 -12.02 -18.59 10.78
N LEU A 457 -11.00 -18.62 11.65
CA LEU A 457 -9.70 -19.21 11.31
C LEU A 457 -9.78 -20.71 11.01
N LEU A 458 -10.63 -21.47 11.71
CA LEU A 458 -10.89 -22.88 11.39
C LEU A 458 -11.51 -23.04 10.00
N GLY A 459 -12.38 -22.10 9.58
CA GLY A 459 -13.00 -22.11 8.25
C GLY A 459 -11.99 -21.79 7.16
N VAL A 460 -11.14 -20.78 7.39
CA VAL A 460 -10.03 -20.43 6.50
C VAL A 460 -9.07 -21.63 6.36
N ALA A 461 -8.60 -22.20 7.48
CA ALA A 461 -7.68 -23.34 7.48
C ALA A 461 -8.25 -24.56 6.77
N ALA A 462 -9.52 -24.89 7.01
CA ALA A 462 -10.19 -26.01 6.34
C ALA A 462 -10.26 -25.83 4.82
N HIS A 463 -10.54 -24.61 4.35
CA HIS A 463 -10.56 -24.32 2.92
C HIS A 463 -9.16 -24.41 2.29
N VAL A 464 -8.16 -23.81 2.95
CA VAL A 464 -6.76 -23.86 2.50
C VAL A 464 -6.27 -25.29 2.42
N ARG A 465 -6.49 -26.12 3.45
CA ARG A 465 -6.10 -27.54 3.45
C ARG A 465 -6.74 -28.33 2.31
N ALA A 466 -7.96 -27.99 1.92
CA ALA A 466 -8.69 -28.70 0.87
C ALA A 466 -8.30 -28.28 -0.56
N HIS A 467 -7.79 -27.06 -0.76
CA HIS A 467 -7.59 -26.48 -2.09
C HIS A 467 -6.15 -26.04 -2.38
N GLU A 468 -5.29 -25.90 -1.37
CA GLU A 468 -3.88 -25.57 -1.55
C GLU A 468 -3.01 -26.83 -1.45
N SER A 469 -2.36 -27.18 -2.55
CA SER A 469 -1.46 -28.33 -2.61
C SER A 469 0.01 -27.93 -2.45
N GLY A 470 0.32 -26.64 -2.62
CA GLY A 470 1.69 -26.11 -2.52
C GLY A 470 2.11 -25.77 -1.08
N PRO A 471 3.41 -25.52 -0.85
CA PRO A 471 3.94 -25.09 0.45
C PRO A 471 3.64 -23.61 0.76
N GLU A 472 3.21 -22.82 -0.23
CA GLU A 472 2.84 -21.41 -0.09
C GLU A 472 1.36 -21.24 -0.51
N LEU A 473 0.67 -20.23 0.03
CA LEU A 473 -0.74 -19.96 -0.25
C LEU A 473 -0.94 -19.07 -1.48
N GLY A 474 -1.77 -19.52 -2.43
CA GLY A 474 -2.22 -18.73 -3.58
C GLY A 474 -3.38 -17.78 -3.29
N LEU A 475 -3.49 -16.72 -4.10
CA LEU A 475 -4.54 -15.70 -3.97
C LEU A 475 -5.96 -16.26 -4.17
N GLU A 476 -6.15 -17.16 -5.14
CA GLU A 476 -7.46 -17.78 -5.41
C GLU A 476 -7.96 -18.56 -4.18
N THR A 477 -7.10 -19.43 -3.64
CA THR A 477 -7.38 -20.18 -2.41
C THR A 477 -7.63 -19.26 -1.23
N LEU A 478 -6.87 -18.16 -1.10
CA LEU A 478 -7.09 -17.16 -0.06
C LEU A 478 -8.50 -16.55 -0.14
N VAL A 479 -8.95 -16.15 -1.34
CA VAL A 479 -10.28 -15.55 -1.53
C VAL A 479 -11.39 -16.53 -1.13
N GLY A 480 -11.30 -17.79 -1.56
CA GLY A 480 -12.23 -18.83 -1.13
C GLY A 480 -12.18 -19.10 0.38
N ALA A 481 -10.98 -19.01 0.98
CA ALA A 481 -10.81 -19.21 2.41
C ALA A 481 -11.42 -18.08 3.25
N LEU A 482 -11.39 -16.82 2.80
CA LEU A 482 -12.08 -15.70 3.47
C LEU A 482 -13.60 -15.94 3.52
N ALA A 483 -14.18 -16.42 2.42
CA ALA A 483 -15.61 -16.77 2.36
C ALA A 483 -15.95 -17.92 3.30
N ARG A 484 -15.16 -19.01 3.26
CA ARG A 484 -15.39 -20.16 4.15
C ARG A 484 -15.20 -19.82 5.62
N GLY A 485 -14.26 -18.94 5.94
CA GLY A 485 -14.09 -18.39 7.29
C GLY A 485 -15.33 -17.65 7.74
N THR A 486 -15.90 -16.80 6.88
CA THR A 486 -17.14 -16.08 7.14
C THR A 486 -18.30 -17.04 7.40
N ASP A 487 -18.52 -18.02 6.51
CA ASP A 487 -19.58 -19.03 6.67
C ASP A 487 -19.48 -19.76 8.01
N ARG A 488 -18.27 -20.22 8.38
CA ARG A 488 -18.06 -20.93 9.65
C ARG A 488 -18.26 -20.01 10.86
N ALA A 489 -17.95 -18.73 10.75
CA ALA A 489 -18.27 -17.75 11.80
C ALA A 489 -19.80 -17.57 11.94
N TYR A 490 -20.57 -17.55 10.86
CA TYR A 490 -22.05 -17.54 10.94
C TYR A 490 -22.59 -18.85 11.54
N GLU A 491 -22.07 -20.01 11.11
CA GLU A 491 -22.41 -21.33 11.68
C GLU A 491 -22.19 -21.39 13.20
N TYR A 492 -21.11 -20.78 13.71
CA TYR A 492 -20.80 -20.72 15.14
C TYR A 492 -21.91 -20.04 15.97
N PHE A 493 -22.52 -18.98 15.45
CA PHE A 493 -23.63 -18.29 16.13
C PHE A 493 -24.99 -18.90 15.82
N GLY A 494 -25.16 -19.58 14.67
CA GLY A 494 -26.43 -20.16 14.28
C GLY A 494 -27.56 -19.11 14.25
N GLU A 495 -28.66 -19.40 14.93
CA GLU A 495 -29.83 -18.50 15.03
C GLU A 495 -29.52 -17.17 15.75
N ASP A 496 -28.44 -17.11 16.55
CA ASP A 496 -27.99 -15.89 17.24
C ASP A 496 -27.12 -14.98 16.37
N ALA A 497 -26.90 -15.33 15.09
CA ALA A 497 -26.13 -14.52 14.16
C ALA A 497 -26.84 -13.17 13.93
N LYS A 498 -26.15 -12.07 14.29
CA LYS A 498 -26.70 -10.71 14.19
C LYS A 498 -25.87 -9.88 13.21
N GLU A 499 -26.56 -9.26 12.26
CA GLU A 499 -26.00 -8.24 11.37
C GLU A 499 -25.55 -7.00 12.14
N GLY A 500 -24.65 -6.22 11.55
CA GLY A 500 -24.01 -5.10 12.24
C GLY A 500 -22.99 -5.52 13.31
N THR A 501 -22.61 -6.80 13.37
CA THR A 501 -21.59 -7.29 14.30
C THR A 501 -20.28 -7.62 13.55
N ILE A 502 -19.36 -8.35 14.20
CA ILE A 502 -18.16 -8.88 13.55
C ILE A 502 -18.49 -9.69 12.28
N LEU A 503 -19.66 -10.35 12.26
CA LEU A 503 -20.10 -11.20 11.15
C LEU A 503 -20.37 -10.41 9.87
N SER A 504 -21.08 -9.29 9.98
CA SER A 504 -21.40 -8.49 8.79
C SER A 504 -20.14 -7.82 8.22
N VAL A 505 -19.20 -7.42 9.09
CA VAL A 505 -17.86 -6.94 8.72
C VAL A 505 -17.07 -8.02 7.96
N MET A 506 -17.06 -9.27 8.44
CA MET A 506 -16.44 -10.41 7.74
C MET A 506 -17.11 -10.63 6.38
N ARG A 507 -18.44 -10.54 6.31
CA ARG A 507 -19.20 -10.70 5.06
C ARG A 507 -19.01 -9.57 4.04
N ALA A 508 -18.81 -8.34 4.51
CA ALA A 508 -18.45 -7.24 3.62
C ALA A 508 -17.04 -7.46 3.05
N CYS A 509 -16.15 -8.01 3.88
CA CYS A 509 -14.77 -8.30 3.54
C CYS A 509 -14.64 -9.37 2.45
N ASP A 510 -15.24 -10.56 2.64
CA ASP A 510 -15.11 -11.68 1.70
C ASP A 510 -15.80 -11.40 0.35
N ARG A 511 -17.00 -10.80 0.36
CA ARG A 511 -17.70 -10.42 -0.87
C ARG A 511 -16.91 -9.41 -1.70
N ALA A 512 -16.34 -8.40 -1.04
CA ALA A 512 -15.50 -7.42 -1.72
C ALA A 512 -14.18 -8.05 -2.21
N ALA A 513 -13.60 -8.99 -1.47
CA ALA A 513 -12.43 -9.75 -1.93
C ALA A 513 -12.74 -10.54 -3.21
N ALA A 514 -13.88 -11.24 -3.25
CA ALA A 514 -14.31 -12.01 -4.41
C ALA A 514 -14.59 -11.14 -5.65
N GLU A 515 -15.24 -9.99 -5.46
CA GLU A 515 -15.49 -9.04 -6.55
C GLU A 515 -14.20 -8.39 -7.07
N ALA A 516 -13.31 -7.98 -6.16
CA ALA A 516 -12.01 -7.44 -6.50
C ALA A 516 -11.16 -8.48 -7.26
N PHE A 517 -11.23 -9.75 -6.87
CA PHE A 517 -10.50 -10.84 -7.54
C PHE A 517 -10.95 -11.01 -8.99
N ARG A 518 -12.25 -10.93 -9.28
CA ARG A 518 -12.80 -11.00 -10.65
C ARG A 518 -12.31 -9.86 -11.55
N THR A 519 -12.11 -8.68 -10.99
CA THR A 519 -11.73 -7.48 -11.75
C THR A 519 -10.22 -7.34 -11.93
N ARG A 520 -9.44 -7.55 -10.86
CA ARG A 520 -7.98 -7.50 -10.88
C ARG A 520 -7.41 -8.45 -9.80
N PRO A 521 -6.95 -9.65 -10.17
CA PRO A 521 -6.53 -10.69 -9.23
C PRO A 521 -5.11 -10.44 -8.69
N THR A 522 -4.93 -9.35 -7.93
CA THR A 522 -3.69 -9.07 -7.19
C THR A 522 -3.95 -8.94 -5.70
N LEU A 523 -3.00 -9.38 -4.87
CA LEU A 523 -3.13 -9.30 -3.40
C LEU A 523 -3.41 -7.87 -2.92
N ARG A 524 -2.75 -6.87 -3.53
CA ARG A 524 -2.99 -5.45 -3.23
C ARG A 524 -4.46 -5.08 -3.46
N HIS A 525 -4.97 -5.35 -4.65
CA HIS A 525 -6.31 -4.95 -5.05
C HIS A 525 -7.36 -5.68 -4.20
N VAL A 526 -7.23 -7.00 -4.08
CA VAL A 526 -8.16 -7.85 -3.33
C VAL A 526 -8.21 -7.48 -1.86
N LEU A 527 -7.07 -7.45 -1.16
CA LEU A 527 -7.04 -7.18 0.28
C LEU A 527 -7.35 -5.71 0.60
N GLY A 528 -6.95 -4.79 -0.26
CA GLY A 528 -7.28 -3.37 -0.12
C GLY A 528 -8.79 -3.12 -0.18
N HIS A 529 -9.46 -3.65 -1.22
CA HIS A 529 -10.92 -3.54 -1.36
C HIS A 529 -11.67 -4.28 -0.25
N ALA A 530 -11.21 -5.48 0.12
CA ALA A 530 -11.79 -6.27 1.21
C ALA A 530 -11.78 -5.49 2.54
N TRP A 531 -10.65 -4.85 2.87
CA TRP A 531 -10.55 -4.08 4.10
C TRP A 531 -11.35 -2.78 4.06
N LEU A 532 -11.36 -2.06 2.92
CA LEU A 532 -12.20 -0.87 2.77
C LEU A 532 -13.68 -1.19 3.00
N ALA A 533 -14.20 -2.23 2.35
CA ALA A 533 -15.59 -2.67 2.52
C ALA A 533 -15.89 -3.10 3.97
N ALA A 534 -14.98 -3.84 4.61
CA ALA A 534 -15.11 -4.19 6.02
C ALA A 534 -15.22 -2.94 6.92
N THR A 535 -14.44 -1.89 6.64
CA THR A 535 -14.51 -0.64 7.40
C THR A 535 -15.71 0.24 7.05
N ASP A 536 -16.27 0.15 5.84
CA ASP A 536 -17.53 0.81 5.46
C ASP A 536 -18.70 0.20 6.21
N GLU A 537 -18.77 -1.13 6.21
CA GLU A 537 -19.74 -1.89 6.98
C GLU A 537 -19.65 -1.58 8.48
N LEU A 538 -18.44 -1.55 9.04
CA LEU A 538 -18.19 -1.26 10.46
C LEU A 538 -18.68 0.11 10.91
N LEU A 539 -18.58 1.12 10.04
CA LEU A 539 -18.93 2.51 10.36
C LEU A 539 -20.36 2.88 9.92
N SER A 540 -21.06 2.00 9.22
CA SER A 540 -22.40 2.26 8.70
C SER A 540 -23.48 2.14 9.79
N PRO A 541 -24.19 3.23 10.14
CA PRO A 541 -25.32 3.13 11.07
C PRO A 541 -26.51 2.35 10.48
N ALA A 542 -26.63 2.31 9.15
CA ALA A 542 -27.74 1.66 8.46
C ALA A 542 -27.77 0.14 8.68
N VAL A 543 -26.60 -0.47 8.87
CA VAL A 543 -26.48 -1.92 9.07
C VAL A 543 -26.55 -2.33 10.54
N GLN A 544 -26.75 -1.40 11.47
CA GLN A 544 -26.83 -1.69 12.90
C GLN A 544 -28.28 -2.01 13.34
N PRO A 545 -28.67 -3.29 13.51
CA PRO A 545 -29.99 -3.62 14.06
C PRO A 545 -30.09 -3.31 15.56
N VAL A 546 -28.95 -3.21 16.25
CA VAL A 546 -28.89 -2.91 17.68
C VAL A 546 -29.18 -1.43 17.91
N GLU A 547 -30.36 -1.14 18.48
CA GLU A 547 -30.87 0.23 18.64
C GLU A 547 -29.86 1.17 19.32
N ILE A 548 -29.20 0.73 20.39
CA ILE A 548 -28.23 1.55 21.12
C ILE A 548 -26.97 1.84 20.29
N LEU A 549 -26.51 0.90 19.47
CA LEU A 549 -25.37 1.12 18.57
C LEU A 549 -25.78 2.04 17.43
N ARG A 550 -26.95 1.81 16.83
CA ARG A 550 -27.48 2.63 15.72
C ARG A 550 -27.74 4.08 16.13
N ARG A 551 -28.44 4.31 17.24
CA ARG A 551 -28.84 5.64 17.72
C ARG A 551 -27.64 6.51 18.09
N GLU A 552 -26.63 5.90 18.69
CA GLU A 552 -25.42 6.59 19.13
C GLU A 552 -24.28 6.50 18.10
N HIS A 553 -24.56 5.91 16.92
CA HIS A 553 -23.63 5.65 15.82
C HIS A 553 -22.36 4.88 16.22
N LEU A 554 -22.45 3.99 17.21
CA LEU A 554 -21.31 3.26 17.76
C LEU A 554 -20.95 2.04 16.91
N ALA A 555 -19.65 1.87 16.68
CA ALA A 555 -19.09 0.69 16.02
C ALA A 555 -19.07 -0.54 16.94
N HIS A 556 -19.29 -1.73 16.37
CA HIS A 556 -19.21 -2.99 17.11
C HIS A 556 -17.77 -3.35 17.49
N ALA A 557 -17.52 -3.62 18.77
CA ALA A 557 -16.19 -3.89 19.32
C ALA A 557 -15.46 -5.05 18.61
N GLY A 558 -16.15 -6.16 18.36
CA GLY A 558 -15.58 -7.30 17.63
C GLY A 558 -15.27 -6.97 16.16
N GLY A 559 -16.08 -6.12 15.52
CA GLY A 559 -15.86 -5.69 14.14
C GLY A 559 -14.63 -4.80 14.01
N VAL A 560 -14.43 -3.87 14.97
CA VAL A 560 -13.18 -3.10 15.09
C VAL A 560 -11.99 -4.05 15.27
N GLY A 561 -12.13 -5.05 16.15
CA GLY A 561 -11.10 -6.05 16.38
C GLY A 561 -10.67 -6.78 15.11
N PHE A 562 -11.63 -7.28 14.33
CA PHE A 562 -11.36 -7.91 13.03
C PHE A 562 -10.69 -6.95 12.04
N ALA A 563 -11.17 -5.71 11.95
CA ALA A 563 -10.56 -4.70 11.08
C ALA A 563 -9.10 -4.37 11.45
N LEU A 564 -8.74 -4.43 12.75
CA LEU A 564 -7.36 -4.27 13.23
C LEU A 564 -6.49 -5.47 12.90
N LEU A 565 -7.02 -6.69 13.03
CA LEU A 565 -6.33 -7.93 12.63
C LEU A 565 -6.03 -7.93 11.13
N PHE A 566 -7.02 -7.58 10.31
CA PHE A 566 -6.85 -7.48 8.87
C PHE A 566 -5.88 -6.35 8.49
N TRP A 567 -5.93 -5.21 9.21
CA TRP A 567 -4.94 -4.15 9.03
C TRP A 567 -3.50 -4.62 9.30
N ALA A 568 -3.28 -5.43 10.33
CA ALA A 568 -1.95 -5.98 10.61
C ALA A 568 -1.42 -6.85 9.45
N ALA A 569 -2.30 -7.58 8.76
CA ALA A 569 -1.94 -8.29 7.54
C ALA A 569 -1.54 -7.32 6.41
N LEU A 570 -2.35 -6.28 6.15
CA LEU A 570 -2.02 -5.26 5.16
C LEU A 570 -0.69 -4.55 5.45
N ASP A 571 -0.42 -4.26 6.72
CA ASP A 571 0.83 -3.60 7.15
C ASP A 571 2.05 -4.50 6.94
N THR A 572 1.95 -5.78 7.31
CA THR A 572 3.00 -6.78 7.08
C THR A 572 3.32 -6.94 5.59
N LEU A 573 2.29 -6.91 4.75
CA LEU A 573 2.42 -7.00 3.29
C LEU A 573 2.83 -5.66 2.64
N GLY A 574 3.10 -4.62 3.43
CA GLY A 574 3.49 -3.30 2.93
C GLY A 574 2.37 -2.52 2.22
N LEU A 575 1.14 -3.04 2.25
CA LEU A 575 -0.05 -2.45 1.61
C LEU A 575 -0.60 -1.27 2.41
N SER A 576 -0.28 -1.19 3.71
CA SER A 576 -0.62 -0.05 4.58
C SER A 576 -0.06 1.30 4.10
N ARG A 577 0.78 1.31 3.07
CA ARG A 577 1.37 2.52 2.47
C ARG A 577 0.47 3.17 1.43
N ASP A 578 -0.57 2.48 0.97
CA ASP A 578 -1.58 3.08 0.11
C ASP A 578 -2.24 4.29 0.81
N SER A 579 -2.26 5.45 0.15
CA SER A 579 -2.80 6.69 0.73
C SER A 579 -4.27 6.54 1.11
N ARG A 580 -5.08 5.87 0.29
CA ARG A 580 -6.52 5.64 0.54
C ARG A 580 -6.71 4.79 1.80
N LEU A 581 -5.95 3.70 1.92
CA LEU A 581 -6.01 2.82 3.10
C LEU A 581 -5.57 3.54 4.38
N ARG A 582 -4.51 4.35 4.32
CA ARG A 582 -4.03 5.14 5.48
C ARG A 582 -5.03 6.18 5.94
N GLU A 583 -5.63 6.92 5.01
CA GLU A 583 -6.63 7.92 5.32
C GLU A 583 -7.87 7.27 5.94
N ARG A 584 -8.32 6.16 5.35
CA ARG A 584 -9.44 5.39 5.92
C ARG A 584 -9.13 4.89 7.32
N ARG A 585 -7.92 4.36 7.57
CA ARG A 585 -7.52 3.93 8.92
C ARG A 585 -7.58 5.06 9.93
N ARG A 586 -7.10 6.25 9.55
CA ARG A 586 -7.16 7.43 10.44
C ARG A 586 -8.60 7.77 10.80
N LEU A 587 -9.53 7.71 9.84
CA LEU A 587 -10.95 7.91 10.09
C LEU A 587 -11.53 6.84 11.04
N VAL A 588 -11.26 5.57 10.78
CA VAL A 588 -11.73 4.46 11.64
C VAL A 588 -11.22 4.65 13.07
N LEU A 589 -9.92 4.91 13.26
CA LEU A 589 -9.35 5.11 14.60
C LEU A 589 -9.90 6.38 15.29
N TYR A 590 -10.22 7.42 14.52
CA TYR A 590 -10.86 8.62 15.05
C TYR A 590 -12.26 8.31 15.58
N GLU A 591 -13.11 7.66 14.77
CA GLU A 591 -14.48 7.31 15.19
C GLU A 591 -14.46 6.34 16.37
N VAL A 592 -13.58 5.33 16.35
CA VAL A 592 -13.50 4.38 17.46
C VAL A 592 -13.04 5.04 18.77
N ARG A 593 -12.11 6.01 18.71
CA ARG A 593 -11.74 6.79 19.92
C ARG A 593 -12.90 7.63 20.43
N ARG A 594 -13.62 8.31 19.53
CA ARG A 594 -14.84 9.04 19.87
C ARG A 594 -15.89 8.11 20.49
N HIS A 595 -16.08 6.91 19.95
CA HIS A 595 -16.97 5.89 20.49
C HIS A 595 -16.51 5.38 21.86
N ALA A 596 -15.21 5.29 22.12
CA ALA A 596 -14.71 4.92 23.45
C ALA A 596 -14.99 6.02 24.48
N GLU A 597 -14.87 7.29 24.09
CA GLU A 597 -15.24 8.42 24.96
C GLU A 597 -16.74 8.46 25.23
N LEU A 598 -17.57 8.32 24.18
CA LEU A 598 -19.03 8.25 24.29
C LEU A 598 -19.49 7.02 25.06
N GLY A 599 -18.95 5.84 24.75
CA GLY A 599 -19.20 4.58 25.46
C GLY A 599 -18.88 4.70 26.94
N GLY A 600 -17.76 5.37 27.28
CA GLY A 600 -17.39 5.73 28.64
C GLY A 600 -18.34 6.72 29.33
N ARG A 601 -19.04 7.58 28.59
CA ARG A 601 -20.08 8.52 29.08
C ARG A 601 -21.47 7.86 29.17
N LEU A 602 -21.81 6.99 28.21
CA LEU A 602 -22.99 6.11 28.19
C LEU A 602 -22.93 5.04 29.30
N VAL A 603 -21.89 5.04 30.13
CA VAL A 603 -21.86 4.33 31.41
C VAL A 603 -22.68 5.12 32.44
N TYR A 604 -24.01 5.06 32.34
CA TYR A 604 -24.89 5.32 33.50
C TYR A 604 -26.32 4.78 33.31
N ARG A 605 -26.48 3.46 33.35
CA ARG A 605 -27.70 2.80 33.85
C ARG A 605 -27.30 1.43 34.41
N ARG A 606 -27.76 1.10 35.62
CA ARG A 606 -27.63 -0.27 36.19
C ARG A 606 -28.15 -1.26 35.14
N GLN A 607 -27.42 -2.35 34.88
CA GLN A 607 -28.03 -3.50 34.19
C GLN A 607 -29.30 -3.91 34.97
N PRO A 608 -30.43 -4.12 34.30
CA PRO A 608 -31.62 -4.72 34.90
C PRO A 608 -31.26 -5.98 35.67
N ALA A 609 -31.92 -6.24 36.80
CA ALA A 609 -31.59 -7.39 37.66
C ALA A 609 -31.66 -8.75 36.92
N GLY A 610 -32.51 -8.87 35.89
CA GLY A 610 -32.66 -10.06 35.05
C GLY A 610 -31.54 -10.32 34.02
N LEU A 611 -30.53 -9.44 33.91
CA LEU A 611 -29.37 -9.62 33.03
C LEU A 611 -28.07 -9.94 33.80
N ARG A 612 -28.16 -10.19 35.12
CA ARG A 612 -27.02 -10.58 35.95
C ARG A 612 -26.80 -12.09 35.84
N GLY A 613 -25.86 -12.51 35.01
CA GLY A 613 -25.49 -13.92 34.83
C GLY A 613 -24.00 -14.17 34.95
N TYR A 614 -23.60 -15.39 34.60
CA TYR A 614 -22.23 -15.84 34.51
C TYR A 614 -21.95 -16.38 33.11
N CYS A 615 -20.74 -16.10 32.63
CA CYS A 615 -20.14 -16.76 31.49
C CYS A 615 -19.42 -18.02 31.98
N VAL A 616 -19.77 -19.17 31.41
CA VAL A 616 -19.13 -20.47 31.65
C VAL A 616 -18.47 -20.92 30.34
N GLU A 617 -17.19 -21.26 30.42
CA GLU A 617 -16.39 -21.72 29.28
C GLU A 617 -15.64 -23.00 29.64
N ALA A 618 -15.75 -24.02 28.79
CA ALA A 618 -14.99 -25.26 28.96
C ALA A 618 -14.82 -26.03 27.64
N SER A 619 -13.98 -27.06 27.70
CA SER A 619 -13.57 -27.90 26.57
C SER A 619 -13.77 -29.37 26.95
N VAL A 620 -14.46 -30.15 26.12
CA VAL A 620 -14.72 -31.59 26.36
C VAL A 620 -14.27 -32.44 25.17
N ARG A 621 -13.88 -33.69 25.42
CA ARG A 621 -13.42 -34.60 24.36
C ARG A 621 -14.61 -35.10 23.52
N GLY A 622 -14.38 -35.26 22.22
CA GLY A 622 -15.36 -35.70 21.23
C GLY A 622 -16.14 -34.55 20.57
N ASP A 623 -16.81 -34.86 19.47
CA ASP A 623 -17.82 -34.00 18.86
C ASP A 623 -19.15 -34.24 19.56
N VAL A 624 -19.37 -33.51 20.66
CA VAL A 624 -20.51 -33.68 21.57
C VAL A 624 -21.37 -32.41 21.64
N ALA A 625 -21.24 -31.53 20.65
CA ALA A 625 -21.94 -30.26 20.62
C ALA A 625 -23.47 -30.43 20.62
N ARG A 626 -23.98 -31.47 19.94
CA ARG A 626 -25.41 -31.77 19.88
C ARG A 626 -25.94 -32.29 21.21
N GLU A 627 -25.21 -33.19 21.84
CA GLU A 627 -25.52 -33.81 23.13
C GLU A 627 -25.50 -32.75 24.24
N LEU A 628 -24.44 -31.92 24.28
CA LEU A 628 -24.35 -30.80 25.23
C LEU A 628 -25.46 -29.77 25.02
N ARG A 629 -25.81 -29.44 23.76
CA ARG A 629 -26.90 -28.51 23.47
C ARG A 629 -28.24 -29.03 24.00
N ALA A 630 -28.51 -30.33 23.83
CA ALA A 630 -29.72 -30.95 24.35
C ALA A 630 -29.75 -30.91 25.89
N GLU A 631 -28.67 -31.28 26.57
CA GLU A 631 -28.59 -31.25 28.03
C GLU A 631 -28.67 -29.82 28.60
N PHE A 632 -27.93 -28.87 28.02
CA PHE A 632 -27.97 -27.46 28.44
C PHE A 632 -29.34 -26.81 28.24
N GLY A 633 -30.08 -27.22 27.21
CA GLY A 633 -31.44 -26.74 26.96
C GLY A 633 -32.45 -27.13 28.03
N THR A 634 -32.14 -28.12 28.89
CA THR A 634 -33.02 -28.54 30.01
C THR A 634 -32.86 -27.68 31.28
N LEU A 635 -31.84 -26.82 31.33
CA LEU A 635 -31.55 -25.97 32.48
C LEU A 635 -32.57 -24.83 32.60
N ASP A 636 -33.02 -24.51 33.83
CA ASP A 636 -33.88 -23.34 34.13
C ASP A 636 -33.06 -22.04 34.05
N ASN A 637 -32.58 -21.72 32.84
CA ASN A 637 -31.79 -20.55 32.58
C ASN A 637 -32.67 -19.34 32.30
N ARG A 638 -32.89 -18.52 33.33
CA ARG A 638 -33.78 -17.34 33.33
C ARG A 638 -33.16 -16.06 32.78
N LEU A 639 -32.00 -16.15 32.13
CA LEU A 639 -31.43 -15.01 31.41
C LEU A 639 -32.33 -14.67 30.23
N ALA A 640 -32.61 -13.38 30.03
CA ALA A 640 -33.22 -12.91 28.79
C ALA A 640 -32.17 -13.06 27.67
N GLU A 641 -32.34 -14.07 26.81
CA GLU A 641 -31.39 -14.48 25.75
C GLU A 641 -30.07 -15.13 26.27
N PRO A 642 -30.13 -16.35 26.85
CA PRO A 642 -28.94 -17.08 27.23
C PRO A 642 -28.25 -17.60 25.98
N LYS A 643 -27.07 -17.07 25.72
CA LYS A 643 -26.30 -17.39 24.52
C LYS A 643 -25.44 -18.64 24.74
N LEU A 644 -25.51 -19.58 23.80
CA LEU A 644 -24.80 -20.85 23.81
C LEU A 644 -24.14 -21.12 22.45
N THR A 645 -22.82 -21.29 22.47
CA THR A 645 -22.02 -21.47 21.26
C THR A 645 -21.03 -22.62 21.41
N PHE A 646 -20.70 -23.27 20.29
CA PHE A 646 -19.82 -24.44 20.25
C PHE A 646 -18.80 -24.32 19.11
N ASN A 647 -17.58 -24.76 19.36
CA ASN A 647 -16.52 -24.93 18.37
C ASN A 647 -15.95 -26.35 18.48
N PHE A 648 -15.84 -27.06 17.37
CA PHE A 648 -15.17 -28.36 17.32
C PHE A 648 -13.82 -28.24 16.61
N ALA A 649 -12.74 -28.64 17.29
CA ALA A 649 -11.37 -28.68 16.77
C ALA A 649 -10.58 -29.82 17.43
N ASP A 650 -9.76 -30.54 16.65
CA ASP A 650 -8.86 -31.60 17.12
C ASP A 650 -9.50 -32.67 18.03
N GLY A 651 -10.74 -33.07 17.73
CA GLY A 651 -11.45 -34.04 18.55
C GLY A 651 -11.94 -33.49 19.88
N VAL A 652 -12.02 -32.17 20.04
CA VAL A 652 -12.46 -31.47 21.25
C VAL A 652 -13.58 -30.48 20.90
N THR A 653 -14.66 -30.52 21.67
CA THR A 653 -15.74 -29.53 21.63
C THR A 653 -15.49 -28.46 22.71
N HIS A 654 -15.26 -27.23 22.28
CA HIS A 654 -15.22 -26.04 23.12
C HIS A 654 -16.60 -25.40 23.15
N PHE A 655 -17.08 -24.98 24.32
CA PHE A 655 -18.34 -24.27 24.43
C PHE A 655 -18.22 -23.01 25.29
N HIS A 656 -19.08 -22.04 24.98
CA HIS A 656 -19.28 -20.83 25.76
C HIS A 656 -20.79 -20.69 26.01
N PHE A 657 -21.16 -20.56 27.29
CA PHE A 657 -22.55 -20.51 27.71
C PHE A 657 -22.80 -19.42 28.76
N HIS A 658 -23.76 -18.54 28.48
CA HIS A 658 -24.28 -17.58 29.45
C HIS A 658 -25.40 -18.19 30.29
N VAL A 659 -25.18 -18.26 31.61
CA VAL A 659 -26.13 -18.87 32.54
C VAL A 659 -26.50 -17.98 33.70
N SER A 660 -27.72 -18.20 34.20
CA SER A 660 -28.23 -17.52 35.40
C SER A 660 -27.36 -17.86 36.63
N PRO A 661 -27.31 -16.97 37.64
CA PRO A 661 -26.57 -17.23 38.88
C PRO A 661 -27.02 -18.54 39.53
N GLY A 662 -26.06 -19.39 39.91
CA GLY A 662 -26.30 -20.70 40.50
C GLY A 662 -26.19 -21.88 39.53
N LEU A 663 -26.22 -21.64 38.21
CA LEU A 663 -26.14 -22.71 37.20
C LEU A 663 -24.70 -23.04 36.76
N GLU A 664 -23.70 -22.27 37.19
CA GLU A 664 -22.33 -22.41 36.69
C GLU A 664 -21.73 -23.79 37.00
N ALA A 665 -21.96 -24.26 38.23
CA ALA A 665 -21.49 -25.57 38.66
C ALA A 665 -22.26 -26.73 37.98
N GLU A 666 -23.54 -26.51 37.63
CA GLU A 666 -24.36 -27.49 36.92
C GLU A 666 -23.86 -27.69 35.48
N VAL A 667 -23.62 -26.60 34.76
CA VAL A 667 -23.06 -26.64 33.40
C VAL A 667 -21.72 -27.38 33.37
N LEU A 668 -20.82 -27.05 34.30
CA LEU A 668 -19.54 -27.74 34.40
C LEU A 668 -19.71 -29.22 34.76
N ARG A 669 -20.71 -29.59 35.59
CA ARG A 669 -20.98 -30.99 35.92
C ARG A 669 -21.50 -31.78 34.73
N ILE A 670 -22.40 -31.20 33.93
CA ILE A 670 -22.89 -31.79 32.69
C ILE A 670 -21.70 -32.01 31.74
N ALA A 671 -20.89 -30.99 31.52
CA ALA A 671 -19.70 -31.08 30.68
C ALA A 671 -18.70 -32.14 31.18
N ALA A 672 -18.53 -32.27 32.49
CA ALA A 672 -17.63 -33.26 33.09
C ALA A 672 -18.00 -34.71 32.74
N ARG A 673 -19.29 -35.01 32.48
CA ARG A 673 -19.74 -36.36 32.06
C ARG A 673 -19.16 -36.77 30.71
N HIS A 674 -18.89 -35.79 29.85
CA HIS A 674 -18.29 -35.99 28.53
C HIS A 674 -16.75 -35.96 28.56
N GLY A 675 -16.16 -35.73 29.74
CA GLY A 675 -14.71 -35.71 29.96
C GLY A 675 -14.05 -34.41 29.49
N PHE A 676 -13.55 -33.62 30.44
CA PHE A 676 -12.84 -32.39 30.12
C PHE A 676 -11.55 -32.66 29.34
N ALA A 677 -11.34 -31.91 28.26
CA ALA A 677 -10.10 -31.92 27.51
C ALA A 677 -9.02 -31.07 28.19
N GLU A 678 -9.41 -29.92 28.76
CA GLU A 678 -8.56 -28.99 29.51
C GLU A 678 -9.27 -28.49 30.76
N GLN A 679 -8.53 -27.88 31.69
CA GLN A 679 -9.11 -27.34 32.91
C GLN A 679 -10.11 -26.22 32.57
N PRO A 680 -11.39 -26.32 32.99
CA PRO A 680 -12.39 -25.31 32.68
C PRO A 680 -12.05 -23.98 33.33
N ARG A 681 -12.36 -22.88 32.64
CA ARG A 681 -12.14 -21.54 33.18
C ARG A 681 -13.12 -21.26 34.33
N PRO A 682 -12.68 -20.55 35.38
CA PRO A 682 -13.59 -20.16 36.45
C PRO A 682 -14.71 -19.28 35.87
N PRO A 683 -15.98 -19.54 36.23
CA PRO A 683 -17.11 -18.76 35.73
C PRO A 683 -16.95 -17.28 36.01
N THR A 684 -17.16 -16.45 34.98
CA THR A 684 -16.96 -15.01 35.05
C THR A 684 -18.29 -14.29 35.12
N ARG A 685 -18.48 -13.42 36.12
CA ARG A 685 -19.69 -12.60 36.21
C ARG A 685 -19.77 -11.60 35.06
N LEU A 686 -20.94 -11.52 34.42
CA LEU A 686 -21.22 -10.61 33.32
C LEU A 686 -21.21 -9.12 33.73
N ASP A 687 -21.28 -8.79 35.03
CA ASP A 687 -21.32 -7.43 35.58
C ASP A 687 -19.97 -6.87 36.08
N LYS A 688 -18.88 -7.62 35.89
CA LYS A 688 -17.61 -7.37 36.60
C LYS A 688 -16.77 -6.28 35.94
N ARG A 689 -16.87 -5.02 36.42
CA ARG A 689 -15.72 -4.10 36.74
C ARG A 689 -16.16 -2.65 37.09
N ARG A 690 -16.66 -2.45 38.32
CA ARG A 690 -16.82 -1.11 38.92
C ARG A 690 -15.56 -0.56 39.61
N ARG A 691 -14.67 -1.44 40.11
CA ARG A 691 -13.57 -1.05 41.02
C ARG A 691 -12.25 -0.68 40.33
N GLU A 692 -11.94 -1.28 39.19
CA GLU A 692 -10.67 -1.01 38.50
C GLU A 692 -10.66 0.32 37.75
N ILE A 693 -11.79 0.79 37.23
CA ILE A 693 -11.89 2.06 36.49
C ILE A 693 -11.63 3.27 37.41
N VAL A 694 -11.99 3.18 38.69
CA VAL A 694 -11.71 4.24 39.69
C VAL A 694 -10.22 4.30 40.05
N GLY A 695 -9.58 3.14 40.23
CA GLY A 695 -8.12 3.06 40.45
C GLY A 695 -7.30 3.54 39.25
N PHE A 696 -7.75 3.24 38.03
CA PHE A 696 -7.10 3.71 36.80
C PHE A 696 -7.30 5.20 36.53
N ARG A 697 -8.41 5.82 36.95
CA ARG A 697 -8.59 7.28 36.84
C ARG A 697 -7.62 8.04 37.74
N LEU A 698 -7.42 7.60 39.00
CA LEU A 698 -6.50 8.25 39.94
C LEU A 698 -5.02 8.09 39.54
N LEU A 699 -4.57 6.87 39.22
CA LEU A 699 -3.19 6.62 38.76
C LEU A 699 -2.91 7.22 37.38
N GLY A 700 -3.91 7.27 36.49
CA GLY A 700 -3.82 7.87 35.17
C GLY A 700 -3.75 9.40 35.18
N ILE A 701 -4.37 10.06 36.17
CA ILE A 701 -4.26 11.50 36.42
C ILE A 701 -2.87 11.83 36.98
N LEU A 702 -2.37 11.06 37.95
CA LEU A 702 -1.04 11.26 38.54
C LEU A 702 0.10 11.05 37.53
N LYS A 703 0.03 10.00 36.69
CA LYS A 703 1.00 9.79 35.59
C LYS A 703 0.89 10.85 34.49
N ARG A 704 -0.32 11.37 34.21
CA ARG A 704 -0.50 12.48 33.26
C ARG A 704 0.11 13.77 33.76
N ILE A 705 -0.01 14.08 35.05
CA ILE A 705 0.58 15.27 35.68
C ILE A 705 2.12 15.18 35.65
N ALA A 706 2.71 14.04 36.06
CA ALA A 706 4.17 13.86 36.02
C ALA A 706 4.74 13.89 34.58
N GLY A 707 4.05 13.24 33.63
CA GLY A 707 4.41 13.30 32.21
C GLY A 707 4.20 14.70 31.61
N HIS A 708 3.16 15.43 32.03
CA HIS A 708 2.94 16.82 31.63
C HIS A 708 4.02 17.73 32.18
N ILE A 709 4.53 17.55 33.40
CA ILE A 709 5.59 18.41 33.95
C ILE A 709 6.91 18.21 33.20
N VAL A 710 7.30 16.97 32.91
CA VAL A 710 8.54 16.66 32.15
C VAL A 710 8.40 17.09 30.68
N SER A 711 7.25 16.81 30.06
CA SER A 711 6.96 17.24 28.70
C SER A 711 6.80 18.75 28.59
N PHE A 712 6.22 19.42 29.60
CA PHE A 712 6.12 20.87 29.68
C PHE A 712 7.52 21.48 29.73
N SER A 713 8.44 21.03 30.59
CA SER A 713 9.79 21.61 30.68
C SER A 713 10.64 21.44 29.41
N VAL A 714 10.61 20.26 28.77
CA VAL A 714 11.36 20.01 27.53
C VAL A 714 10.69 20.67 26.31
N ASN A 715 9.35 20.63 26.25
CA ASN A 715 8.62 21.34 25.20
C ASN A 715 8.66 22.84 25.39
N TRP A 716 8.78 23.40 26.59
CA TRP A 716 8.79 24.86 26.78
C TRP A 716 10.08 25.48 26.22
N VAL A 717 11.23 24.80 26.35
CA VAL A 717 12.50 25.21 25.72
C VAL A 717 12.47 25.02 24.20
N ALA A 718 11.95 23.88 23.73
CA ALA A 718 11.77 23.63 22.30
C ALA A 718 10.72 24.58 21.67
N TYR A 719 9.64 24.91 22.39
CA TYR A 719 8.68 25.93 22.02
C TYR A 719 9.36 27.29 22.04
N ALA A 720 10.06 27.73 23.08
CA ALA A 720 10.72 29.04 23.06
C ALA A 720 11.65 29.24 21.85
N LEU A 721 12.42 28.21 21.46
CA LEU A 721 13.34 28.24 20.31
C LEU A 721 12.65 28.08 18.95
N LEU A 722 11.64 27.21 18.85
CA LEU A 722 10.96 26.89 17.59
C LEU A 722 9.63 27.64 17.42
N PHE A 723 9.09 28.29 18.45
CA PHE A 723 7.78 28.96 18.43
C PHE A 723 7.68 30.01 17.35
N PRO A 724 8.71 30.81 17.01
CA PRO A 724 8.62 31.68 15.83
C PRO A 724 8.40 30.89 14.53
N ILE A 725 9.10 29.76 14.36
CA ILE A 725 9.02 28.88 13.18
C ILE A 725 7.71 28.08 13.17
N MET A 726 7.30 27.55 14.32
CA MET A 726 6.08 26.79 14.50
C MET A 726 4.85 27.70 14.40
N ARG A 727 4.88 28.90 14.99
CA ARG A 727 3.85 29.93 14.84
C ARG A 727 3.77 30.39 13.39
N TYR A 728 4.90 30.58 12.70
CA TYR A 728 4.88 30.89 11.27
C TYR A 728 4.29 29.74 10.43
N ARG A 729 4.69 28.49 10.69
CA ARG A 729 4.15 27.29 10.02
C ARG A 729 2.69 27.02 10.37
N ALA A 730 2.29 27.25 11.62
CA ALA A 730 0.93 27.09 12.11
C ALA A 730 0.03 28.21 11.58
N TYR A 731 0.51 29.45 11.54
CA TYR A 731 -0.18 30.56 10.88
C TYR A 731 -0.34 30.30 9.38
N ARG A 732 0.71 29.83 8.69
CA ARG A 732 0.66 29.35 7.30
C ARG A 732 -0.36 28.22 7.10
N ARG A 733 -0.39 27.25 8.01
CA ARG A 733 -1.34 26.11 7.97
C ARG A 733 -2.77 26.55 8.30
N LEU A 734 -2.95 27.43 9.27
CA LEU A 734 -4.24 28.01 9.65
C LEU A 734 -4.79 28.80 8.47
N LYS A 735 -3.98 29.68 7.87
CA LYS A 735 -4.36 30.42 6.67
C LYS A 735 -4.70 29.49 5.50
N ALA A 736 -3.92 28.42 5.30
CA ALA A 736 -4.24 27.42 4.28
C ALA A 736 -5.50 26.60 4.59
N LEU A 737 -5.81 26.34 5.86
CA LEU A 737 -7.03 25.67 6.29
C LEU A 737 -8.24 26.60 6.20
N GLU A 738 -8.10 27.87 6.55
CA GLU A 738 -9.10 28.92 6.36
C GLU A 738 -9.46 29.02 4.88
N THR A 739 -8.48 29.14 3.98
CA THR A 739 -8.72 29.11 2.53
C THR A 739 -9.42 27.83 2.07
N LYS A 740 -9.05 26.66 2.61
CA LYS A 740 -9.75 25.39 2.28
C LYS A 740 -11.19 25.34 2.79
N ILE A 741 -11.45 25.85 3.99
CA ILE A 741 -12.81 25.92 4.56
C ILE A 741 -13.66 26.90 3.74
N GLU A 742 -13.10 28.02 3.33
CA GLU A 742 -13.73 28.99 2.42
C GLU A 742 -14.06 28.35 1.08
N HIS A 743 -13.11 27.64 0.46
CA HIS A 743 -13.33 26.90 -0.77
C HIS A 743 -14.45 25.86 -0.61
N LEU A 744 -14.46 25.06 0.46
CA LEU A 744 -15.52 24.08 0.71
C LEU A 744 -16.90 24.72 0.94
N ALA A 745 -16.95 25.89 1.59
CA ALA A 745 -18.19 26.63 1.79
C ALA A 745 -18.74 27.16 0.44
N LEU A 746 -17.86 27.67 -0.43
CA LEU A 746 -18.22 28.10 -1.78
C LEU A 746 -18.64 26.91 -2.66
N SER A 747 -17.93 25.78 -2.62
CA SER A 747 -18.33 24.58 -3.37
C SER A 747 -19.68 24.02 -2.90
N ARG A 748 -19.99 24.10 -1.60
CA ARG A 748 -21.32 23.73 -1.07
C ARG A 748 -22.43 24.64 -1.61
N LEU A 749 -22.18 25.94 -1.72
CA LEU A 749 -23.11 26.89 -2.35
C LEU A 749 -23.29 26.57 -3.84
N GLY A 750 -22.21 26.20 -4.54
CA GLY A 750 -22.28 25.77 -5.95
C GLY A 750 -23.10 24.51 -6.16
N LEU A 751 -22.96 23.53 -5.27
CA LEU A 751 -23.78 22.32 -5.28
C LEU A 751 -25.25 22.60 -4.95
N ALA A 752 -25.54 23.56 -4.06
CA ALA A 752 -26.90 24.00 -3.77
C ALA A 752 -27.54 24.76 -4.95
N ALA A 753 -26.80 25.68 -5.58
CA ALA A 753 -27.25 26.41 -6.76
C ALA A 753 -27.52 25.49 -7.97
N LEU A 754 -26.77 24.40 -8.10
CA LEU A 754 -26.99 23.35 -9.10
C LEU A 754 -28.27 22.55 -8.88
N ALA A 755 -28.76 22.44 -7.64
CA ALA A 755 -30.00 21.73 -7.35
C ALA A 755 -31.24 22.52 -7.81
N ASP A 756 -31.15 23.85 -7.86
CA ASP A 756 -32.25 24.76 -8.20
C ASP A 756 -32.22 25.31 -9.65
N THR A 757 -31.23 24.95 -10.48
CA THR A 757 -31.06 25.55 -11.82
C THR A 757 -31.15 24.54 -12.97
N THR A 758 -31.94 24.91 -14.00
CA THR A 758 -31.91 24.32 -15.36
C THR A 758 -30.52 24.48 -16.00
N PRO A 759 -30.12 23.63 -16.98
CA PRO A 759 -28.72 23.33 -17.28
C PRO A 759 -27.98 24.56 -17.84
N ARG A 760 -27.25 25.25 -16.97
CA ARG A 760 -26.33 26.35 -17.31
C ARG A 760 -24.92 25.98 -16.88
N ALA A 761 -23.92 26.37 -17.67
CA ALA A 761 -22.53 26.28 -17.24
C ALA A 761 -22.28 27.28 -16.12
N CYS A 762 -21.67 26.81 -15.02
CA CYS A 762 -21.47 27.61 -13.82
C CYS A 762 -20.03 27.48 -13.31
N LEU A 763 -19.41 28.61 -12.99
CA LEU A 763 -18.15 28.72 -12.26
C LEU A 763 -18.36 29.53 -10.99
N LEU A 764 -17.81 29.08 -9.86
CA LEU A 764 -17.70 29.90 -8.65
C LEU A 764 -16.26 30.30 -8.42
N LEU A 765 -16.06 31.60 -8.26
CA LEU A 765 -14.76 32.21 -8.05
C LEU A 765 -14.63 32.70 -6.60
N ASP A 766 -13.44 32.51 -6.01
CA ASP A 766 -13.08 33.20 -4.76
C ASP A 766 -12.76 34.68 -5.01
N ALA A 767 -12.51 35.46 -3.94
CA ALA A 767 -12.14 36.88 -4.02
C ALA A 767 -10.89 37.16 -4.86
N GLN A 768 -10.04 36.14 -5.07
CA GLN A 768 -8.82 36.25 -5.85
C GLN A 768 -9.03 35.81 -7.31
N GLY A 769 -10.26 35.42 -7.68
CA GLY A 769 -10.63 35.00 -9.02
C GLY A 769 -10.25 33.56 -9.36
N ASN A 770 -9.96 32.70 -8.36
CA ASN A 770 -9.71 31.28 -8.59
C ASN A 770 -11.03 30.51 -8.62
N VAL A 771 -11.13 29.52 -9.51
CA VAL A 771 -12.29 28.65 -9.63
C VAL A 771 -12.30 27.65 -8.48
N THR A 772 -13.34 27.70 -7.65
CA THR A 772 -13.58 26.81 -6.50
C THR A 772 -14.63 25.73 -6.80
N PHE A 773 -15.39 25.93 -7.88
CA PHE A 773 -16.39 24.99 -8.35
C PHE A 773 -16.66 25.21 -9.85
N ALA A 774 -16.83 24.13 -10.60
CA ALA A 774 -17.26 24.14 -12.00
C ALA A 774 -18.21 22.98 -12.28
N ASN A 775 -19.26 23.20 -13.10
CA ASN A 775 -20.18 22.13 -13.53
C ASN A 775 -19.92 21.64 -14.97
N ALA A 776 -20.50 20.47 -15.29
CA ALA A 776 -20.26 19.71 -16.51
C ALA A 776 -20.47 20.48 -17.83
N SER A 777 -21.38 21.45 -17.85
CA SER A 777 -21.70 22.26 -19.03
C SER A 777 -20.58 23.24 -19.44
N ALA A 778 -19.53 23.42 -18.62
CA ALA A 778 -18.36 24.24 -18.93
C ALA A 778 -17.25 23.50 -19.70
N GLY A 779 -17.45 22.23 -20.10
CA GLY A 779 -16.52 21.48 -20.96
C GLY A 779 -15.61 20.46 -20.25
N ARG A 780 -15.82 20.20 -18.95
CA ARG A 780 -15.18 19.13 -18.15
C ARG A 780 -16.13 18.63 -17.06
N PRO A 781 -15.93 17.44 -16.45
CA PRO A 781 -16.79 16.92 -15.37
C PRO A 781 -16.91 17.89 -14.19
N VAL A 782 -17.97 17.75 -13.39
CA VAL A 782 -18.15 18.55 -12.16
C VAL A 782 -16.89 18.45 -11.29
N ALA A 783 -16.25 19.59 -11.04
CA ALA A 783 -14.99 19.67 -10.31
C ALA A 783 -15.15 20.62 -9.12
N THR A 784 -14.70 20.16 -7.95
CA THR A 784 -14.70 20.91 -6.68
C THR A 784 -13.29 21.36 -6.27
N ASP A 785 -12.30 21.16 -7.12
CA ASP A 785 -10.90 21.48 -6.84
C ASP A 785 -10.54 22.90 -7.30
N ALA A 786 -9.72 23.58 -6.51
CA ALA A 786 -9.26 24.93 -6.80
C ALA A 786 -8.40 24.95 -8.07
N GLY A 787 -8.78 25.75 -9.07
CA GLY A 787 -8.03 25.94 -10.31
C GLY A 787 -8.06 27.39 -10.80
N VAL A 788 -7.36 27.68 -11.89
CA VAL A 788 -7.41 29.01 -12.51
C VAL A 788 -8.47 29.05 -13.60
N ILE A 789 -9.00 30.23 -13.91
CA ILE A 789 -10.07 30.40 -14.91
C ILE A 789 -9.70 29.76 -16.27
N GLU A 790 -8.43 29.81 -16.65
CA GLU A 790 -7.87 29.24 -17.88
C GLU A 790 -7.94 27.71 -17.95
N ASP A 791 -8.10 27.03 -16.81
CA ASP A 791 -8.30 25.58 -16.77
C ASP A 791 -9.71 25.18 -17.22
N TYR A 792 -10.65 26.14 -17.18
CA TYR A 792 -12.09 25.93 -17.42
C TYR A 792 -12.65 26.73 -18.60
N LEU A 793 -11.95 27.78 -19.04
CA LEU A 793 -12.35 28.61 -20.18
C LEU A 793 -11.21 28.75 -21.21
N PRO A 794 -11.54 28.86 -22.51
CA PRO A 794 -10.57 29.23 -23.53
C PRO A 794 -9.80 30.51 -23.16
N ARG A 795 -8.54 30.61 -23.58
CA ARG A 795 -7.62 31.69 -23.15
C ARG A 795 -8.16 33.11 -23.34
N GLU A 796 -8.90 33.36 -24.42
CA GLU A 796 -9.48 34.69 -24.65
C GLU A 796 -10.65 34.99 -23.71
N GLU A 797 -11.54 34.02 -23.50
CA GLU A 797 -12.65 34.11 -22.55
C GLU A 797 -12.16 34.32 -21.12
N ALA A 798 -11.17 33.55 -20.69
CA ALA A 798 -10.55 33.69 -19.38
C ALA A 798 -9.90 35.08 -19.19
N ARG A 799 -9.24 35.60 -20.24
CA ARG A 799 -8.60 36.93 -20.20
C ARG A 799 -9.64 38.04 -20.05
N VAL A 800 -10.75 37.99 -20.81
CA VAL A 800 -11.81 39.01 -20.71
C VAL A 800 -12.51 38.93 -19.37
N LEU A 801 -12.83 37.73 -18.88
CA LEU A 801 -13.44 37.56 -17.56
C LEU A 801 -12.54 38.10 -16.44
N ARG A 802 -11.23 37.81 -16.45
CA ARG A 802 -10.29 38.40 -15.48
C ARG A 802 -10.24 39.93 -15.55
N PHE A 803 -10.20 40.48 -16.76
CA PHE A 803 -10.17 41.92 -16.95
C PHE A 803 -11.44 42.56 -16.35
N ARG A 804 -12.62 42.01 -16.65
CA ARG A 804 -13.90 42.49 -16.08
C ARG A 804 -13.98 42.34 -14.56
N LEU A 805 -13.49 41.24 -14.01
CA LEU A 805 -13.42 41.05 -12.56
C LEU A 805 -12.45 42.04 -11.90
N SER A 806 -11.37 42.42 -12.57
CA SER A 806 -10.42 43.42 -12.06
C SER A 806 -10.95 44.86 -12.12
N GLU A 807 -11.91 45.15 -13.01
CA GLU A 807 -12.63 46.43 -13.05
C GLU A 807 -13.76 46.49 -12.00
N ALA A 808 -14.22 45.33 -11.50
CA ALA A 808 -15.29 45.23 -10.53
C ALA A 808 -14.75 45.44 -9.10
N ASP A 809 -15.00 46.61 -8.52
CA ASP A 809 -14.56 46.96 -7.16
C ASP A 809 -15.40 46.28 -6.08
N GLY A 810 -15.32 44.95 -5.96
CA GLY A 810 -15.78 44.07 -4.85
C GLY A 810 -17.24 44.17 -4.36
N ARG A 811 -18.01 45.15 -4.82
CA ARG A 811 -19.31 45.61 -4.34
C ARG A 811 -20.24 46.04 -5.48
N GLN A 812 -19.83 45.86 -6.74
CA GLN A 812 -20.67 46.23 -7.88
C GLN A 812 -21.83 45.24 -8.07
N ALA A 813 -22.98 45.78 -8.51
CA ALA A 813 -24.15 45.01 -8.92
C ALA A 813 -23.79 44.00 -10.03
N ALA A 814 -24.52 42.88 -10.08
CA ALA A 814 -24.33 41.84 -11.09
C ALA A 814 -24.22 42.43 -12.50
N PHE A 815 -23.27 41.95 -13.29
CA PHE A 815 -22.99 42.44 -14.64
C PHE A 815 -22.88 41.29 -15.63
N SER A 816 -23.23 41.56 -16.90
CA SER A 816 -23.15 40.57 -17.97
C SER A 816 -22.37 41.13 -19.15
N PHE A 817 -21.61 40.28 -19.83
CA PHE A 817 -20.86 40.64 -21.02
C PHE A 817 -20.78 39.46 -22.00
N ASN A 818 -20.58 39.78 -23.27
CA ASN A 818 -20.48 38.79 -24.33
C ASN A 818 -19.01 38.55 -24.68
N VAL A 819 -18.64 37.27 -24.85
CA VAL A 819 -17.34 36.87 -25.40
C VAL A 819 -17.58 35.75 -26.39
N GLY A 820 -17.28 36.01 -27.68
CA GLY A 820 -17.59 35.07 -28.75
C GLY A 820 -19.10 34.80 -28.87
N ASP A 821 -19.48 33.52 -28.85
CA ASP A 821 -20.86 33.03 -28.88
C ASP A 821 -21.46 32.80 -27.49
N ARG A 822 -20.83 33.32 -26.42
CA ARG A 822 -21.27 33.11 -25.03
C ARG A 822 -21.61 34.42 -24.33
N VAL A 823 -22.65 34.37 -23.51
CA VAL A 823 -23.04 35.43 -22.58
C VAL A 823 -22.61 35.00 -21.19
N MET A 824 -21.74 35.76 -20.55
CA MET A 824 -21.28 35.52 -19.19
C MET A 824 -21.98 36.51 -18.25
N THR A 825 -22.65 36.00 -17.22
CA THR A 825 -23.29 36.79 -16.17
C THR A 825 -22.58 36.55 -14.85
N VAL A 826 -22.03 37.62 -14.27
CA VAL A 826 -21.28 37.60 -13.02
C VAL A 826 -22.14 38.19 -11.91
N GLN A 827 -22.33 37.43 -10.83
CA GLN A 827 -23.08 37.84 -9.65
C GLN A 827 -22.17 37.80 -8.41
N PRO A 828 -22.07 38.88 -7.63
CA PRO A 828 -21.35 38.84 -6.36
C PRO A 828 -22.12 38.02 -5.33
N LEU A 829 -21.42 37.24 -4.50
CA LEU A 829 -22.00 36.54 -3.36
C LEU A 829 -21.95 37.48 -2.15
N GLY A 830 -23.11 37.89 -1.62
CA GLY A 830 -23.26 38.99 -0.65
C GLY A 830 -22.59 38.81 0.74
N ASP A 831 -22.75 39.84 1.59
CA ASP A 831 -22.00 40.11 2.85
C ASP A 831 -22.04 39.01 3.95
N ASN A 832 -22.89 37.99 3.83
CA ASN A 832 -22.96 36.88 4.80
C ASN A 832 -21.75 35.93 4.74
N HIS A 833 -20.93 36.04 3.68
CA HIS A 833 -19.70 35.26 3.54
C HIS A 833 -18.50 36.20 3.58
N ARG A 834 -17.66 36.05 4.61
CA ARG A 834 -16.43 36.86 4.86
C ARG A 834 -15.43 36.94 3.68
N ALA A 835 -15.65 36.19 2.60
CA ALA A 835 -14.67 35.90 1.56
C ALA A 835 -14.99 36.47 0.16
N GLY A 836 -16.05 37.28 -0.02
CA GLY A 836 -16.31 38.07 -1.25
C GLY A 836 -16.02 37.33 -2.57
N GLY A 837 -16.88 36.39 -2.97
CA GLY A 837 -16.71 35.59 -4.20
C GLY A 837 -17.68 35.99 -5.32
N PHE A 838 -17.51 35.37 -6.48
CA PHE A 838 -18.36 35.61 -7.66
C PHE A 838 -18.94 34.31 -8.21
N LEU A 839 -20.23 34.32 -8.51
CA LEU A 839 -20.90 33.31 -9.31
C LEU A 839 -20.88 33.76 -10.78
N VAL A 840 -20.34 32.93 -11.67
CA VAL A 840 -20.29 33.19 -13.11
C VAL A 840 -21.15 32.15 -13.81
N LEU A 841 -22.24 32.62 -14.42
CA LEU A 841 -23.13 31.84 -15.26
C LEU A 841 -22.76 32.06 -16.72
N ILE A 842 -22.65 30.98 -17.50
CA ILE A 842 -22.23 31.01 -18.90
C ILE A 842 -23.36 30.40 -19.75
N ASP A 843 -23.95 31.23 -20.60
CA ASP A 843 -25.01 30.89 -21.55
C ASP A 843 -24.50 30.99 -23.00
N ARG A 844 -25.15 30.31 -23.96
CA ARG A 844 -24.91 30.55 -25.40
C ARG A 844 -25.71 31.76 -25.89
N ALA A 845 -25.12 32.58 -26.76
CA ALA A 845 -25.76 33.75 -27.33
C ALA A 845 -27.00 33.33 -28.15
N GLY A 846 -28.17 33.89 -27.80
CA GLY A 846 -29.46 33.59 -28.44
C GLY A 846 -30.50 32.90 -27.55
N THR A 847 -30.14 32.41 -26.36
CA THR A 847 -31.12 31.99 -25.34
C THR A 847 -31.63 33.22 -24.58
N ALA A 848 -32.93 33.49 -24.69
CA ALA A 848 -33.58 34.64 -24.07
C ALA A 848 -33.35 34.68 -22.54
N SER A 849 -32.89 35.82 -22.04
CA SER A 849 -32.72 36.09 -20.62
C SER A 849 -34.07 36.39 -19.97
N VAL A 850 -34.58 35.47 -19.16
CA VAL A 850 -35.63 35.78 -18.18
C VAL A 850 -34.93 36.21 -16.90
N ARG A 851 -35.05 37.50 -16.57
CA ARG A 851 -34.71 38.03 -15.24
C ARG A 851 -35.64 37.39 -14.21
N ALA A 852 -35.14 36.45 -13.41
CA ALA A 852 -35.76 36.15 -12.13
C ALA A 852 -35.25 37.18 -11.12
N ARG A 853 -36.19 37.97 -10.57
CA ARG A 853 -35.96 38.80 -9.39
C ARG A 853 -35.51 37.90 -8.26
N VAL A 854 -34.41 38.30 -7.61
CA VAL A 854 -34.05 37.84 -6.27
C VAL A 854 -35.05 38.48 -5.32
N ASP A 855 -35.88 37.67 -4.68
CA ASP A 855 -36.52 37.98 -3.40
C ASP A 855 -36.53 36.69 -2.56
N ASP A 856 -35.95 36.83 -1.36
CA ASP A 856 -35.72 35.93 -0.20
C ASP A 856 -34.86 34.67 -0.33
#